data_AF-A0A087XCG7-F1
#
_entry.id   AF-A0A087XCG7-F1
#
_cell.length_a   1.000
_cell.length_b   1.000
_cell.length_c   1.000
_cell.angle_alpha   90.00
_cell.angle_beta   90.00
_cell.angle_gamma   90.00
#
_symmetry.space_group_name_H-M   'P 1'
#
loop_
_entity.id
_entity.type
_entity.pdbx_description
1 polymer ?
#
loop_
_entity_poly.entity_id
_entity_poly.type
_entity_poly.pdbx_seq_one_letter_code
_entity_poly.pdbx_strand_id
1 'polypeptide(L)'
;WISAGSKVRLYVDLDRVSPAPCHSHMLLAKVQTNLRDRLEHRVELGVCPEQPTLWWSGFHRVNSGEELIYSQSNVSVTGQPLRSHFTLALTNSSTAQGTNISLYTEVKSVVGNWSLLLGSSSMSGPHGAGLQVHATLDRRHQVWVNGTLGGRCLRTAAGYMNGPGLCEDISAAVCAGLNHSFKAEVQRRERCRETETLGSWLLKTANQRLMMSASGCWERLTAIEERFHFLSSEIQKELLERTKALQRLLTETTEQPTDMRLLQDWSSVPLLASQHGEGLLGQDSTGLLSLWLSSSLRRALTSSLPDLLGRLQQASLQGQQELRRPLATLAGVYQDVKGQRLEAAWREAVGMWTGRLLDVLPAELENPHLRALAAAGASALTAALDVAGQQSSHWAEARLATALSGLRKRLASLYTFSRRDCVVAVSVPLLNLNLSRAAKGGLLETVLEEWLLGPLRALASVRPAAELYRLKRRIMDSPFRHQALLVADQFVVTFDGLLYQLPVSCPLLLAQDVRTEPSFTLLLDANAQSSLLIHMDNSSVHIQHTGQVKADCKNAVPHGPLSSRGLTVKKGSNNVQVSNQKGQSVSCDLQLELCSFTLDGWLHGTSTGLLGTNDNDAGNDFSLRDGSQAKTLEEFFHSWELEPKCSKSTEVSTAAVSLASCASFFSSADSPLSSCFRVVDPAQFLSVCGRSSSKAPCRLAAAFVHLCQQNYIPVEIPGQCS
;
A
#
# COMPACT_ATOMS: atom_id res chain seq x y z
N TRP A 1 64.29 -53.97 -7.16
CA TRP A 1 64.12 -54.34 -5.75
C TRP A 1 64.90 -53.36 -4.88
N ILE A 2 64.31 -52.20 -4.55
CA ILE A 2 64.82 -51.35 -3.46
C ILE A 2 63.64 -51.21 -2.50
N SER A 3 63.49 -52.23 -1.67
CA SER A 3 62.51 -52.29 -0.58
C SER A 3 63.22 -52.04 0.74
N ALA A 4 63.66 -50.81 0.97
CA ALA A 4 64.08 -50.32 2.29
C ALA A 4 64.24 -48.80 2.18
N GLY A 5 63.57 -48.03 3.04
CA GLY A 5 63.64 -46.57 3.00
C GLY A 5 65.07 -46.05 3.08
N SER A 6 65.40 -45.09 2.22
CA SER A 6 66.69 -44.42 2.18
C SER A 6 66.85 -43.55 3.42
N LYS A 7 67.90 -43.79 4.21
CA LYS A 7 68.25 -43.00 5.40
C LYS A 7 69.55 -42.26 5.14
N VAL A 8 69.51 -40.93 5.17
CA VAL A 8 70.67 -40.06 5.06
C VAL A 8 70.95 -39.46 6.44
N ARG A 9 72.19 -39.58 6.92
CA ARG A 9 72.64 -38.92 8.15
C ARG A 9 73.83 -38.03 7.80
N LEU A 10 73.71 -36.75 8.11
CA LEU A 10 74.76 -35.75 7.98
C LEU A 10 75.13 -35.31 9.40
N TYR A 11 76.41 -35.43 9.75
CA TYR A 11 76.96 -34.93 11.01
C TYR A 11 78.05 -33.93 10.65
N VAL A 12 77.92 -32.70 11.14
CA VAL A 12 78.88 -31.62 10.92
C VAL A 12 79.28 -31.11 12.29
N ASP A 13 80.58 -31.22 12.58
CA ASP A 13 81.20 -30.71 13.79
C ASP A 13 82.05 -29.50 13.43
N LEU A 14 81.85 -28.38 14.13
CA LEU A 14 82.47 -27.10 13.82
C LEU A 14 83.39 -26.68 14.98
N ASP A 15 84.63 -27.15 14.92
CA ASP A 15 85.68 -26.83 15.88
C ASP A 15 86.38 -25.48 15.57
N ARG A 16 86.63 -24.71 16.64
CA ARG A 16 87.27 -23.39 16.72
C ARG A 16 86.56 -22.24 16.00
N VAL A 17 85.25 -22.34 15.80
CA VAL A 17 84.46 -21.31 15.08
C VAL A 17 84.10 -20.11 15.98
N SER A 18 84.18 -20.24 17.31
CA SER A 18 83.94 -19.16 18.28
C SER A 18 85.08 -18.99 19.31
N PRO A 19 85.27 -17.78 19.86
CA PRO A 19 86.25 -17.54 20.92
C PRO A 19 85.88 -18.28 22.22
N ALA A 20 86.89 -18.52 23.07
CA ALA A 20 86.70 -19.14 24.40
C ALA A 20 85.59 -18.40 25.19
N PRO A 21 84.72 -19.12 25.92
CA PRO A 21 84.89 -20.51 26.40
C PRO A 21 84.37 -21.60 25.45
N CYS A 22 83.88 -21.26 24.26
CA CYS A 22 83.11 -22.18 23.43
C CYS A 22 83.81 -22.46 22.09
N HIS A 23 84.42 -23.64 21.94
CA HIS A 23 85.21 -23.97 20.74
C HIS A 23 84.47 -24.87 19.75
N SER A 24 83.42 -25.60 20.12
CA SER A 24 82.77 -26.58 19.24
C SER A 24 81.25 -26.42 19.21
N HIS A 25 80.68 -26.46 18.00
CA HIS A 25 79.22 -26.49 17.75
C HIS A 25 78.87 -27.76 16.99
N MET A 26 77.75 -28.39 17.35
CA MET A 26 77.32 -29.65 16.76
C MET A 26 76.04 -29.47 15.93
N LEU A 27 76.09 -29.90 14.67
CA LEU A 27 74.93 -29.99 13.78
C LEU A 27 74.72 -31.44 13.34
N LEU A 28 73.63 -32.06 13.80
CA LEU A 28 73.23 -33.40 13.42
C LEU A 28 71.91 -33.36 12.64
N ALA A 29 71.97 -33.65 11.34
CA ALA A 29 70.79 -33.76 10.48
C ALA A 29 70.54 -35.22 10.05
N LYS A 30 69.36 -35.73 10.34
CA LYS A 30 68.88 -37.08 9.96
C LYS A 30 67.67 -36.92 9.05
N VAL A 31 67.74 -37.44 7.84
CA VAL A 31 66.63 -37.45 6.87
C VAL A 31 66.29 -38.89 6.51
N GLN A 32 65.02 -39.25 6.56
CA GLN A 32 64.51 -40.57 6.19
C GLN A 32 63.41 -40.39 5.14
N THR A 33 63.49 -41.11 4.03
CA THR A 33 62.46 -41.07 2.99
C THR A 33 62.26 -42.45 2.39
N ASN A 34 61.02 -42.75 1.98
CA ASN A 34 60.73 -43.94 1.18
C ASN A 34 60.75 -43.65 -0.32
N LEU A 35 61.19 -42.45 -0.73
CA LEU A 35 61.25 -41.96 -2.12
C LEU A 35 59.92 -42.02 -2.89
N ARG A 36 58.80 -42.19 -2.19
CA ARG A 36 57.47 -42.32 -2.79
C ARG A 36 56.53 -41.23 -2.29
N ASP A 37 56.24 -41.27 -1.00
CA ASP A 37 55.13 -40.52 -0.39
C ASP A 37 55.44 -40.04 1.03
N ARG A 38 56.59 -40.40 1.64
CA ARG A 38 56.95 -40.04 3.01
C ARG A 38 58.37 -39.48 3.10
N LEU A 39 58.50 -38.35 3.81
CA LEU A 39 59.75 -37.70 4.15
C LEU A 39 59.73 -37.29 5.63
N GLU A 40 60.76 -37.68 6.36
CA GLU A 40 60.98 -37.28 7.75
C GLU A 40 62.36 -36.67 7.88
N HIS A 41 62.46 -35.57 8.61
CA HIS A 41 63.75 -34.97 8.93
C HIS A 41 63.83 -34.62 10.41
N ARG A 42 65.04 -34.64 10.95
CA ARG A 42 65.37 -34.18 12.30
C ARG A 42 66.75 -33.53 12.25
N VAL A 43 66.80 -32.25 12.54
CA VAL A 43 68.00 -31.42 12.67
C VAL A 43 68.14 -31.04 14.14
N GLU A 44 69.30 -31.35 14.70
CA GLU A 44 69.69 -31.03 16.06
C GLU A 44 70.89 -30.10 15.99
N LEU A 45 70.77 -28.93 16.61
CA LEU A 45 71.82 -27.94 16.73
C LEU A 45 72.16 -27.80 18.22
N GLY A 46 73.34 -28.26 18.60
CA GLY A 46 73.88 -28.11 19.95
C GLY A 46 74.83 -26.93 20.02
N VAL A 47 74.50 -25.97 20.89
CA VAL A 47 75.36 -24.83 21.23
C VAL A 47 76.00 -25.11 22.60
N CYS A 48 77.31 -24.89 22.72
CA CYS A 48 78.10 -25.13 23.94
C CYS A 48 78.20 -23.84 24.81
N PRO A 49 78.33 -23.95 26.16
CA PRO A 49 78.26 -25.16 26.99
C PRO A 49 76.86 -25.76 27.02
N GLU A 50 76.77 -27.07 27.29
CA GLU A 50 75.55 -27.87 27.06
C GLU A 50 74.27 -27.16 27.54
N GLN A 51 73.47 -26.76 26.55
CA GLN A 51 72.12 -26.15 26.60
C GLN A 51 72.11 -24.63 26.29
N PRO A 52 71.28 -24.17 25.33
CA PRO A 52 70.15 -24.89 24.72
C PRO A 52 70.50 -25.68 23.45
N THR A 53 69.88 -26.86 23.31
CA THR A 53 69.82 -27.61 22.04
C THR A 53 68.54 -27.25 21.29
N LEU A 54 68.68 -26.80 20.05
CA LEU A 54 67.56 -26.55 19.14
C LEU A 54 67.29 -27.84 18.35
N TRP A 55 66.07 -28.34 18.43
CA TRP A 55 65.63 -29.46 17.61
C TRP A 55 64.53 -29.00 16.67
N TRP A 56 64.78 -29.21 15.40
CA TRP A 56 63.84 -29.02 14.31
C TRP A 56 63.56 -30.37 13.67
N SER A 57 62.31 -30.82 13.69
CA SER A 57 61.90 -32.05 13.03
C SER A 57 60.70 -31.81 12.17
N GLY A 58 60.54 -32.57 11.10
CA GLY A 58 59.36 -32.50 10.27
C GLY A 58 58.98 -33.84 9.70
N PHE A 59 57.69 -34.02 9.48
CA PHE A 59 57.06 -35.17 8.88
C PHE A 59 56.18 -34.68 7.72
N HIS A 60 56.49 -35.14 6.52
CA HIS A 60 55.78 -34.76 5.30
C HIS A 60 55.30 -36.02 4.58
N ARG A 61 54.05 -35.95 4.12
CA ARG A 61 53.39 -37.02 3.38
C ARG A 61 52.62 -36.44 2.20
N VAL A 62 52.64 -37.15 1.08
CA VAL A 62 51.99 -36.73 -0.18
C VAL A 62 51.19 -37.88 -0.76
N ASN A 63 49.98 -37.65 -1.25
CA ASN A 63 49.10 -38.62 -1.93
C ASN A 63 48.89 -39.93 -1.15
N SER A 64 48.50 -39.85 0.12
CA SER A 64 48.30 -41.03 0.98
C SER A 64 46.94 -40.99 1.67
N GLY A 65 46.07 -41.96 1.33
CA GLY A 65 44.71 -42.02 1.85
C GLY A 65 43.83 -40.92 1.25
N GLU A 66 43.14 -40.18 2.11
CA GLU A 66 42.28 -39.04 1.73
C GLU A 66 43.03 -37.69 1.69
N GLU A 67 44.31 -37.67 2.08
CA GLU A 67 45.14 -36.46 2.14
C GLU A 67 46.06 -36.36 0.91
N LEU A 68 45.97 -35.24 0.18
CA LEU A 68 46.89 -34.90 -0.90
C LEU A 68 48.25 -34.50 -0.35
N ILE A 69 48.29 -33.66 0.68
CA ILE A 69 49.51 -33.19 1.33
C ILE A 69 49.26 -33.08 2.83
N TYR A 70 50.15 -33.67 3.62
CA TYR A 70 50.24 -33.45 5.05
C TYR A 70 51.68 -33.06 5.39
N SER A 71 51.87 -31.94 6.07
CA SER A 71 53.19 -31.41 6.42
C SER A 71 53.17 -30.91 7.85
N GLN A 72 53.87 -31.61 8.73
CA GLN A 72 54.07 -31.22 10.12
C GLN A 72 55.53 -30.84 10.35
N SER A 73 55.77 -29.68 10.97
CA SER A 73 57.07 -29.18 11.38
C SER A 73 57.04 -28.84 12.86
N ASN A 74 57.93 -29.45 13.64
CA ASN A 74 58.10 -29.23 15.06
C ASN A 74 59.44 -28.55 15.30
N VAL A 75 59.45 -27.39 15.94
CA VAL A 75 60.63 -26.66 16.36
C VAL A 75 60.59 -26.52 17.87
N SER A 76 61.72 -26.74 18.51
CA SER A 76 61.70 -26.77 19.95
C SER A 76 63.09 -26.59 20.51
N VAL A 77 63.10 -26.00 21.69
CA VAL A 77 64.31 -25.53 22.35
C VAL A 77 64.35 -26.24 23.68
N THR A 78 65.45 -26.94 23.94
CA THR A 78 65.66 -27.69 25.18
C THR A 78 66.90 -27.18 25.89
N GLY A 79 66.70 -26.67 27.10
CA GLY A 79 67.74 -26.32 28.04
C GLY A 79 67.16 -26.16 29.45
N GLN A 80 67.99 -26.06 30.47
CA GLN A 80 67.56 -25.64 31.79
C GLN A 80 67.57 -24.11 31.82
N PRO A 81 66.42 -23.44 32.06
CA PRO A 81 65.07 -23.98 32.36
C PRO A 81 64.09 -24.06 31.17
N LEU A 82 64.47 -23.70 29.93
CA LEU A 82 63.55 -23.62 28.79
C LEU A 82 63.30 -24.95 28.06
N ARG A 83 62.07 -25.48 28.20
CA ARG A 83 61.48 -26.45 27.26
C ARG A 83 60.26 -25.81 26.59
N SER A 84 60.45 -25.37 25.35
CA SER A 84 59.40 -24.77 24.52
C SER A 84 59.21 -25.59 23.25
N HIS A 85 57.95 -25.86 22.89
CA HIS A 85 57.57 -26.63 21.72
C HIS A 85 56.66 -25.83 20.81
N PHE A 86 57.06 -25.71 19.56
CA PHE A 86 56.29 -25.10 18.48
C PHE A 86 55.99 -26.17 17.42
N THR A 87 54.73 -26.37 17.08
CA THR A 87 54.27 -27.31 16.06
C THR A 87 53.47 -26.56 15.02
N LEU A 88 53.77 -26.77 13.74
CA LEU A 88 53.06 -26.24 12.58
C LEU A 88 52.62 -27.43 11.73
N ALA A 89 51.32 -27.60 11.52
CA ALA A 89 50.76 -28.65 10.68
C ALA A 89 49.88 -28.05 9.56
N LEU A 90 50.17 -28.42 8.32
CA LEU A 90 49.38 -28.08 7.14
C LEU A 90 48.81 -29.37 6.56
N THR A 91 47.49 -29.41 6.36
CA THR A 91 46.79 -30.54 5.76
C THR A 91 45.98 -30.06 4.56
N ASN A 92 46.11 -30.75 3.44
CA ASN A 92 45.32 -30.52 2.23
C ASN A 92 44.63 -31.85 1.86
N SER A 93 43.31 -31.90 2.02
CA SER A 93 42.45 -33.03 1.67
C SER A 93 41.48 -32.67 0.54
N SER A 94 41.92 -31.82 -0.39
CA SER A 94 41.13 -31.41 -1.55
C SER A 94 40.81 -32.59 -2.48
N THR A 95 39.62 -32.59 -3.06
CA THR A 95 39.16 -33.59 -4.05
C THR A 95 38.85 -32.91 -5.39
N ALA A 96 38.54 -33.69 -6.43
CA ALA A 96 38.08 -33.13 -7.71
C ALA A 96 36.81 -32.27 -7.59
N GLN A 97 36.03 -32.44 -6.51
CA GLN A 97 34.78 -31.72 -6.27
C GLN A 97 34.96 -30.49 -5.35
N GLY A 98 36.12 -30.27 -4.74
CA GLY A 98 36.29 -29.12 -3.84
C GLY A 98 37.63 -29.08 -3.11
N THR A 99 37.97 -27.91 -2.56
CA THR A 99 39.19 -27.69 -1.78
C THR A 99 38.92 -27.83 -0.28
N ASN A 100 39.82 -28.49 0.45
CA ASN A 100 39.81 -28.53 1.91
C ASN A 100 41.24 -28.40 2.42
N ILE A 101 41.56 -27.24 2.99
CA ILE A 101 42.91 -26.92 3.48
C ILE A 101 42.79 -26.45 4.92
N SER A 102 43.51 -27.11 5.83
CA SER A 102 43.62 -26.72 7.23
C SER A 102 45.08 -26.47 7.62
N LEU A 103 45.26 -25.43 8.43
CA LEU A 103 46.53 -25.01 8.99
C LEU A 103 46.36 -24.91 10.51
N TYR A 104 47.21 -25.60 11.25
CA TYR A 104 47.21 -25.65 12.69
C TYR A 104 48.59 -25.28 13.21
N THR A 105 48.63 -24.42 14.23
CA THR A 105 49.83 -24.12 15.01
C THR A 105 49.57 -24.37 16.49
N GLU A 106 50.51 -25.02 17.13
CA GLU A 106 50.49 -25.28 18.57
C GLU A 106 51.78 -24.79 19.19
N VAL A 107 51.65 -23.97 20.22
CA VAL A 107 52.75 -23.52 21.06
C VAL A 107 52.52 -24.07 22.45
N LYS A 108 53.48 -24.82 22.99
CA LYS A 108 53.48 -25.32 24.35
C LYS A 108 54.73 -24.85 25.05
N SER A 109 54.55 -24.23 26.22
CA SER A 109 55.65 -23.90 27.11
C SER A 109 55.54 -24.77 28.35
N VAL A 110 56.62 -25.49 28.68
CA VAL A 110 56.72 -26.19 29.96
C VAL A 110 56.82 -25.18 31.11
N VAL A 111 57.36 -24.00 30.84
CA VAL A 111 57.43 -22.91 31.82
C VAL A 111 56.08 -22.20 31.89
N GLY A 112 55.41 -22.31 33.05
CA GLY A 112 54.07 -21.79 33.28
C GLY A 112 52.92 -22.73 32.87
N ASN A 113 53.23 -23.92 32.31
CA ASN A 113 52.27 -24.96 31.89
C ASN A 113 51.11 -24.43 31.02
N TRP A 114 51.44 -23.61 30.01
CA TRP A 114 50.46 -23.03 29.10
C TRP A 114 50.61 -23.57 27.67
N SER A 115 49.49 -23.59 26.94
CA SER A 115 49.42 -24.02 25.54
C SER A 115 48.49 -23.11 24.74
N LEU A 116 48.94 -22.67 23.57
CA LEU A 116 48.14 -21.91 22.61
C LEU A 116 48.00 -22.71 21.33
N LEU A 117 46.76 -22.96 20.93
CA LEU A 117 46.41 -23.58 19.66
C LEU A 117 45.78 -22.53 18.76
N LEU A 118 46.29 -22.36 17.54
CA LEU A 118 45.62 -21.59 16.50
C LEU A 118 45.34 -22.52 15.32
N GLY A 119 44.09 -22.59 14.91
CA GLY A 119 43.67 -23.38 13.77
C GLY A 119 42.94 -22.51 12.78
N SER A 120 43.22 -22.69 11.49
CA SER A 120 42.43 -22.15 10.40
C SER A 120 42.11 -23.26 9.42
N SER A 121 40.90 -23.25 8.87
CA SER A 121 40.47 -24.20 7.85
C SER A 121 39.65 -23.46 6.82
N SER A 122 39.88 -23.80 5.56
CA SER A 122 39.17 -23.26 4.42
C SER A 122 38.63 -24.42 3.59
N MET A 123 37.37 -24.31 3.22
CA MET A 123 36.67 -25.30 2.43
C MET A 123 35.98 -24.61 1.26
N SER A 124 36.05 -25.16 0.05
CA SER A 124 35.29 -24.66 -1.10
C SER A 124 34.79 -25.82 -1.96
N GLY A 125 33.59 -25.70 -2.52
CA GLY A 125 32.97 -26.72 -3.36
C GLY A 125 31.72 -26.20 -4.07
N PRO A 126 31.04 -27.04 -4.88
CA PRO A 126 29.91 -26.64 -5.71
C PRO A 126 28.70 -26.14 -4.92
N HIS A 127 28.60 -26.53 -3.64
CA HIS A 127 27.50 -26.12 -2.75
C HIS A 127 27.86 -24.95 -1.83
N GLY A 128 29.10 -24.45 -1.86
CA GLY A 128 29.51 -23.30 -1.06
C GLY A 128 30.99 -23.23 -0.71
N ALA A 129 31.36 -22.15 -0.02
CA ALA A 129 32.68 -21.93 0.56
C ALA A 129 32.58 -21.65 2.06
N GLY A 130 33.59 -22.02 2.83
CA GLY A 130 33.64 -21.83 4.27
C GLY A 130 35.05 -21.51 4.75
N LEU A 131 35.16 -20.66 5.76
CA LEU A 131 36.38 -20.33 6.46
C LEU A 131 36.10 -20.44 7.96
N GLN A 132 36.94 -21.16 8.69
CA GLN A 132 36.87 -21.25 10.14
C GLN A 132 38.25 -20.99 10.73
N VAL A 133 38.32 -20.07 11.68
CA VAL A 133 39.52 -19.73 12.45
C VAL A 133 39.18 -19.93 13.92
N HIS A 134 40.03 -20.59 14.68
CA HIS A 134 39.86 -20.76 16.11
C HIS A 134 41.20 -20.62 16.84
N ALA A 135 41.12 -20.12 18.06
CA ALA A 135 42.22 -20.00 19.00
C ALA A 135 41.80 -20.70 20.30
N THR A 136 42.65 -21.54 20.86
CA THR A 136 42.40 -22.22 22.13
C THR A 136 43.57 -22.04 23.06
N LEU A 137 43.32 -21.43 24.22
CA LEU A 137 44.28 -21.29 25.31
C LEU A 137 43.99 -22.38 26.36
N ASP A 138 45.04 -23.12 26.75
CA ASP A 138 45.05 -24.14 27.81
C ASP A 138 43.97 -25.21 27.70
N ARG A 139 43.49 -25.46 26.47
CA ARG A 139 42.36 -26.36 26.17
C ARG A 139 41.07 -26.01 26.91
N ARG A 140 40.97 -24.80 27.49
CA ARG A 140 39.81 -24.31 28.25
C ARG A 140 39.12 -23.17 27.53
N HIS A 141 39.88 -22.13 27.17
CA HIS A 141 39.36 -20.90 26.58
C HIS A 141 39.48 -20.97 25.07
N GLN A 142 38.38 -21.28 24.38
CA GLN A 142 38.36 -21.36 22.93
C GLN A 142 37.54 -20.23 22.33
N VAL A 143 38.17 -19.41 21.48
CA VAL A 143 37.51 -18.42 20.63
C VAL A 143 37.49 -18.95 19.21
N TRP A 144 36.38 -18.83 18.50
CA TRP A 144 36.28 -19.25 17.12
C TRP A 144 35.45 -18.27 16.30
N VAL A 145 35.77 -18.17 15.01
CA VAL A 145 35.05 -17.41 14.00
C VAL A 145 34.87 -18.32 12.80
N ASN A 146 33.65 -18.48 12.33
CA ASN A 146 33.33 -19.18 11.10
C ASN A 146 32.54 -18.28 10.14
N GLY A 147 32.73 -18.51 8.85
CA GLY A 147 32.00 -17.86 7.78
C GLY A 147 31.72 -18.91 6.73
N THR A 148 30.46 -19.05 6.33
CA THR A 148 30.01 -20.02 5.32
C THR A 148 29.11 -19.31 4.32
N LEU A 149 29.40 -19.50 3.05
CA LEU A 149 28.61 -19.04 1.92
C LEU A 149 28.08 -20.28 1.21
N GLY A 150 26.80 -20.57 1.35
CA GLY A 150 26.17 -21.77 0.79
C GLY A 150 24.85 -21.42 0.12
N GLY A 151 24.67 -21.86 -1.13
CA GLY A 151 23.50 -21.49 -1.92
C GLY A 151 23.33 -19.96 -2.05
N ARG A 152 22.21 -19.42 -1.57
CA ARG A 152 21.91 -17.98 -1.54
C ARG A 152 21.99 -17.38 -0.13
N CYS A 153 22.73 -18.02 0.76
CA CYS A 153 22.88 -17.62 2.16
C CYS A 153 24.35 -17.41 2.54
N LEU A 154 24.65 -16.26 3.14
CA LEU A 154 25.90 -15.98 3.84
C LEU A 154 25.63 -16.10 5.34
N ARG A 155 26.37 -16.96 6.03
CA ARG A 155 26.27 -17.14 7.48
C ARG A 155 27.64 -16.92 8.10
N THR A 156 27.73 -16.05 9.08
CA THR A 156 28.94 -15.85 9.89
C THR A 156 28.58 -16.11 11.34
N ALA A 157 29.44 -16.79 12.09
CA ALA A 157 29.28 -16.91 13.52
C ALA A 157 30.62 -16.74 14.23
N ALA A 158 30.57 -16.15 15.40
CA ALA A 158 31.72 -16.00 16.28
C ALA A 158 31.28 -16.42 17.68
N GLY A 159 32.14 -17.16 18.37
CA GLY A 159 31.79 -17.69 19.67
C GLY A 159 32.97 -17.90 20.59
N TYR A 160 32.65 -18.06 21.85
CA TYR A 160 33.55 -18.35 22.94
C TYR A 160 33.06 -19.58 23.70
N MET A 161 33.98 -20.48 24.01
CA MET A 161 33.70 -21.68 24.79
C MET A 161 34.66 -21.76 25.97
N ASN A 162 34.11 -22.08 27.14
CA ASN A 162 34.87 -22.38 28.36
C ASN A 162 34.52 -23.79 28.87
N GLY A 163 35.22 -24.79 28.34
CA GLY A 163 34.95 -26.20 28.64
C GLY A 163 33.61 -26.74 28.11
N PRO A 164 33.23 -28.00 28.45
CA PRO A 164 32.16 -28.76 27.79
C PRO A 164 30.72 -28.39 28.19
N GLY A 165 30.42 -27.12 28.51
CA GLY A 165 29.07 -26.71 28.90
C GLY A 165 28.73 -25.21 28.82
N LEU A 166 29.72 -24.34 28.65
CA LEU A 166 29.54 -22.90 28.47
C LEU A 166 29.99 -22.54 27.05
N CYS A 167 29.04 -22.49 26.12
CA CYS A 167 29.23 -21.97 24.77
C CYS A 167 28.31 -20.79 24.57
N GLU A 168 28.90 -19.67 24.19
CA GLU A 168 28.21 -18.47 23.76
C GLU A 168 28.63 -18.18 22.32
N ASP A 169 27.67 -18.11 21.41
CA ASP A 169 27.93 -17.76 20.02
C ASP A 169 26.94 -16.73 19.49
N ILE A 170 27.44 -15.84 18.65
CA ILE A 170 26.65 -14.87 17.90
C ILE A 170 26.75 -15.29 16.45
N SER A 171 25.60 -15.52 15.83
CA SER A 171 25.51 -15.85 14.42
C SER A 171 24.71 -14.78 13.68
N ALA A 172 25.20 -14.39 12.52
CA ALA A 172 24.53 -13.51 11.57
C ALA A 172 24.33 -14.26 10.26
N ALA A 173 23.11 -14.23 9.72
CA ALA A 173 22.77 -14.88 8.47
C ALA A 173 22.03 -13.91 7.55
N VAL A 174 22.47 -13.84 6.30
CA VAL A 174 21.80 -13.08 5.23
C VAL A 174 21.47 -14.05 4.10
N CYS A 175 20.18 -14.21 3.81
CA CYS A 175 19.65 -15.18 2.86
C CYS A 175 18.72 -14.51 1.85
N ALA A 176 18.93 -14.83 0.56
CA ALA A 176 18.01 -14.47 -0.52
C ALA A 176 17.19 -15.70 -0.94
N GLY A 177 15.88 -15.65 -0.71
CA GLY A 177 14.92 -16.68 -1.13
C GLY A 177 14.58 -16.63 -2.62
N LEU A 178 13.86 -17.63 -3.10
CA LEU A 178 13.45 -17.75 -4.51
C LEU A 178 12.39 -16.70 -4.91
N ASN A 179 11.52 -16.29 -3.99
CA ASN A 179 10.41 -15.36 -4.24
C ASN A 179 10.79 -13.88 -4.02
N HIS A 180 12.01 -13.47 -4.41
CA HIS A 180 12.55 -12.13 -4.13
C HIS A 180 12.46 -11.72 -2.65
N SER A 181 12.53 -12.70 -1.75
CA SER A 181 12.52 -12.46 -0.31
C SER A 181 13.95 -12.34 0.21
N PHE A 182 14.28 -11.28 0.93
CA PHE A 182 15.56 -11.13 1.60
C PHE A 182 15.35 -11.20 3.10
N LYS A 183 16.10 -12.07 3.77
CA LYS A 183 16.07 -12.23 5.23
C LYS A 183 17.48 -12.03 5.77
N ALA A 184 17.65 -11.09 6.68
CA ALA A 184 18.85 -10.95 7.49
C ALA A 184 18.45 -11.18 8.95
N GLU A 185 19.19 -12.01 9.67
CA GLU A 185 18.93 -12.27 11.09
C GLU A 185 20.24 -12.36 11.87
N VAL A 186 20.21 -11.86 13.10
CA VAL A 186 21.30 -11.94 14.06
C VAL A 186 20.76 -12.64 15.29
N GLN A 187 21.40 -13.73 15.68
CA GLN A 187 20.98 -14.61 16.76
C GLN A 187 22.12 -14.79 17.75
N ARG A 188 21.78 -14.81 19.03
CA ARG A 188 22.65 -15.22 20.13
C ARG A 188 22.28 -16.63 20.53
N ARG A 189 23.27 -17.46 20.80
CA ARG A 189 23.08 -18.76 21.42
C ARG A 189 23.79 -18.79 22.77
N GLU A 190 23.09 -19.24 23.79
CA GLU A 190 23.59 -19.37 25.16
C GLU A 190 23.53 -20.84 25.60
N ARG A 191 24.56 -21.30 26.32
CA ARG A 191 24.68 -22.68 26.87
C ARG A 191 24.50 -23.79 25.83
N CYS A 192 24.92 -23.57 24.58
CA CYS A 192 24.72 -24.50 23.45
C CYS A 192 23.25 -24.88 23.14
N ARG A 193 22.23 -24.28 23.77
CA ARG A 193 20.83 -24.76 23.66
C ARG A 193 19.83 -23.67 23.33
N GLU A 194 19.92 -22.52 23.99
CA GLU A 194 18.92 -21.46 23.82
C GLU A 194 19.36 -20.49 22.74
N THR A 195 18.55 -20.34 21.69
CA THR A 195 18.79 -19.35 20.63
C THR A 195 17.81 -18.19 20.77
N GLU A 196 18.35 -16.99 20.93
CA GLU A 196 17.60 -15.74 21.02
C GLU A 196 17.86 -14.89 19.77
N THR A 197 16.80 -14.37 19.15
CA THR A 197 16.95 -13.45 18.01
C THR A 197 17.15 -12.03 18.52
N LEU A 198 18.30 -11.45 18.20
CA LEU A 198 18.69 -10.09 18.60
C LEU A 198 18.11 -9.05 17.65
N GLY A 199 18.17 -9.38 16.36
CA GLY A 199 17.62 -8.54 15.31
C GLY A 199 17.24 -9.37 14.10
N SER A 200 16.17 -8.95 13.42
CA SER A 200 15.80 -9.54 12.14
C SER A 200 15.33 -8.45 11.19
N TRP A 201 15.64 -8.62 9.92
CA TRP A 201 15.17 -7.80 8.83
C TRP A 201 14.66 -8.72 7.73
N LEU A 202 13.44 -8.47 7.27
CA LEU A 202 12.76 -9.27 6.28
C LEU A 202 12.16 -8.35 5.24
N LEU A 203 12.48 -8.59 3.98
CA LEU A 203 11.86 -7.98 2.82
C LEU A 203 11.20 -9.08 2.00
N LYS A 204 9.90 -9.00 1.74
CA LYS A 204 9.17 -9.98 0.94
C LYS A 204 8.11 -9.32 0.05
N THR A 205 7.82 -9.98 -1.05
CA THR A 205 6.67 -9.64 -1.89
C THR A 205 5.58 -10.70 -1.69
N ALA A 206 4.36 -10.27 -1.38
CA ALA A 206 3.19 -11.15 -1.29
C ALA A 206 1.91 -10.37 -1.61
N ASN A 207 0.98 -10.98 -2.36
CA ASN A 207 -0.33 -10.41 -2.69
C ASN A 207 -0.26 -8.97 -3.26
N GLN A 208 0.65 -8.72 -4.22
CA GLN A 208 0.91 -7.38 -4.77
C GLN A 208 1.26 -6.34 -3.69
N ARG A 209 1.93 -6.73 -2.63
CA ARG A 209 2.47 -5.82 -1.60
C ARG A 209 3.93 -6.13 -1.34
N LEU A 210 4.73 -5.08 -1.23
CA LEU A 210 6.09 -5.13 -0.73
C LEU A 210 6.04 -4.92 0.78
N MET A 211 6.39 -5.96 1.54
CA MET A 211 6.45 -5.92 3.00
C MET A 211 7.91 -5.93 3.44
N MET A 212 8.29 -4.90 4.19
CA MET A 212 9.54 -4.82 4.91
C MET A 212 9.23 -4.86 6.41
N SER A 213 9.86 -5.75 7.17
CA SER A 213 9.76 -5.77 8.63
C SER A 213 11.15 -5.86 9.24
N ALA A 214 11.42 -5.00 10.21
CA ALA A 214 12.62 -5.01 11.01
C ALA A 214 12.25 -5.17 12.48
N SER A 215 12.97 -6.00 13.22
CA SER A 215 12.83 -6.19 14.66
C SER A 215 14.19 -6.11 15.33
N GLY A 216 14.28 -5.47 16.49
CA GLY A 216 15.50 -5.51 17.31
C GLY A 216 15.43 -4.53 18.47
N CYS A 217 15.63 -5.03 19.67
CA CYS A 217 15.61 -4.20 20.89
C CYS A 217 17.03 -3.78 21.29
N TRP A 218 17.14 -2.54 21.76
CA TRP A 218 18.42 -1.98 22.20
C TRP A 218 18.93 -2.67 23.48
N GLU A 219 18.04 -3.04 24.39
CA GLU A 219 18.38 -3.71 25.66
C GLU A 219 19.11 -5.05 25.43
N ARG A 220 18.78 -5.74 24.34
CA ARG A 220 19.45 -6.99 23.94
C ARG A 220 20.86 -6.73 23.40
N LEU A 221 21.06 -5.60 22.73
CA LEU A 221 22.37 -5.22 22.21
C LEU A 221 23.32 -4.80 23.35
N THR A 222 22.84 -4.03 24.31
CA THR A 222 23.64 -3.62 25.48
C THR A 222 24.06 -4.82 26.33
N ALA A 223 23.17 -5.79 26.54
CA ALA A 223 23.50 -7.02 27.26
C ALA A 223 24.67 -7.80 26.60
N ILE A 224 24.76 -7.74 25.27
CA ILE A 224 25.86 -8.37 24.52
C ILE A 224 27.14 -7.56 24.61
N GLU A 225 27.05 -6.23 24.49
CA GLU A 225 28.20 -5.34 24.65
C GLU A 225 28.85 -5.55 26.04
N GLU A 226 28.04 -5.62 27.10
CA GLU A 226 28.49 -5.89 28.47
C GLU A 226 29.11 -7.29 28.61
N ARG A 227 28.47 -8.32 28.02
CA ARG A 227 28.98 -9.69 28.09
C ARG A 227 30.31 -9.86 27.33
N PHE A 228 30.42 -9.27 26.14
CA PHE A 228 31.65 -9.28 25.36
C PHE A 228 32.78 -8.53 26.08
N HIS A 229 32.46 -7.39 26.70
CA HIS A 229 33.42 -6.65 27.53
C HIS A 229 33.94 -7.50 28.69
N PHE A 230 33.05 -8.20 29.41
CA PHE A 230 33.42 -9.10 30.49
C PHE A 230 34.35 -10.23 30.01
N LEU A 231 33.99 -10.93 28.93
CA LEU A 231 34.80 -12.03 28.39
C LEU A 231 36.15 -11.56 27.83
N SER A 232 36.17 -10.42 27.14
CA SER A 232 37.39 -9.81 26.62
C SER A 232 38.35 -9.44 27.75
N SER A 233 37.82 -8.86 28.84
CA SER A 233 38.59 -8.50 30.03
C SER A 233 39.20 -9.73 30.71
N GLU A 234 38.44 -10.82 30.84
CA GLU A 234 38.93 -12.07 31.44
C GLU A 234 40.09 -12.68 30.63
N ILE A 235 39.93 -12.77 29.30
CA ILE A 235 40.97 -13.29 28.39
C ILE A 235 42.21 -12.37 28.40
N GLN A 236 42.01 -11.05 28.37
CA GLN A 236 43.08 -10.07 28.39
C GLN A 236 43.87 -10.14 29.70
N LYS A 237 43.18 -10.28 30.84
CA LYS A 237 43.81 -10.45 32.16
C LYS A 237 44.65 -11.72 32.19
N GLU A 238 44.12 -12.84 31.72
CA GLU A 238 44.84 -14.10 31.71
C GLU A 238 46.06 -14.05 30.78
N LEU A 239 45.92 -13.52 29.55
CA LEU A 239 47.03 -13.30 28.63
C LEU A 239 48.10 -12.37 29.22
N LEU A 240 47.70 -11.30 29.91
CA LEU A 240 48.61 -10.36 30.54
C LEU A 240 49.41 -11.01 31.68
N GLU A 241 48.75 -11.79 32.54
CA GLU A 241 49.41 -12.55 33.61
C GLU A 241 50.45 -13.53 33.04
N ARG A 242 50.12 -14.23 31.95
CA ARG A 242 51.04 -15.17 31.28
C ARG A 242 52.19 -14.46 30.57
N THR A 243 51.92 -13.32 29.93
CA THR A 243 52.95 -12.51 29.25
C THR A 243 53.95 -11.97 30.27
N LYS A 244 53.48 -11.47 31.42
CA LYS A 244 54.33 -11.03 32.53
C LYS A 244 55.16 -12.16 33.14
N ALA A 245 54.59 -13.36 33.28
CA ALA A 245 55.35 -14.53 33.73
C ALA A 245 56.49 -14.87 32.75
N LEU A 246 56.20 -14.89 31.44
CA LEU A 246 57.18 -15.15 30.39
C LEU A 246 58.28 -14.08 30.33
N GLN A 247 57.92 -12.80 30.47
CA GLN A 247 58.88 -11.70 30.54
C GLN A 247 59.83 -11.85 31.73
N ARG A 248 59.34 -12.12 32.95
CA ARG A 248 60.21 -12.31 34.14
C ARG A 248 61.29 -13.35 33.89
N LEU A 249 60.92 -14.47 33.26
CA LEU A 249 61.83 -15.55 32.93
C LEU A 249 62.85 -15.18 31.84
N LEU A 250 62.40 -14.46 30.80
CA LEU A 250 63.29 -13.94 29.77
C LEU A 250 64.29 -12.93 30.37
N THR A 251 63.85 -12.08 31.29
CA THR A 251 64.70 -11.14 32.02
C THR A 251 65.75 -11.87 32.87
N GLU A 252 65.36 -12.91 33.61
CA GLU A 252 66.26 -13.77 34.38
C GLU A 252 67.35 -14.43 33.48
N THR A 253 67.01 -14.81 32.25
CA THR A 253 68.00 -15.37 31.30
C THR A 253 68.92 -14.32 30.68
N THR A 254 68.49 -13.05 30.55
CA THR A 254 69.35 -11.97 30.07
C THR A 254 70.38 -11.49 31.10
N GLU A 255 70.13 -11.69 32.40
CA GLU A 255 71.02 -11.26 33.50
C GLU A 255 72.15 -12.27 33.83
N GLN A 256 72.26 -13.39 33.13
CA GLN A 256 73.35 -14.36 33.29
C GLN A 256 74.72 -13.86 32.73
N PRO A 257 75.86 -14.37 33.25
CA PRO A 257 77.19 -13.76 33.06
C PRO A 257 77.69 -13.69 31.61
N THR A 258 78.56 -12.71 31.37
CA THR A 258 79.08 -12.13 30.10
C THR A 258 79.66 -13.07 29.03
N ASP A 259 79.81 -14.38 29.30
CA ASP A 259 80.45 -15.31 28.36
C ASP A 259 79.48 -15.92 27.33
N MET A 260 78.19 -15.55 27.37
CA MET A 260 77.13 -16.14 26.53
C MET A 260 76.36 -15.11 25.70
N ARG A 261 77.07 -14.26 24.95
CA ARG A 261 76.48 -13.22 24.07
C ARG A 261 75.40 -13.74 23.11
N LEU A 262 75.55 -14.95 22.59
CA LEU A 262 74.54 -15.58 21.73
C LEU A 262 73.22 -15.81 22.49
N LEU A 263 73.24 -16.25 23.74
CA LEU A 263 72.00 -16.46 24.50
C LEU A 263 71.30 -15.13 24.84
N GLN A 264 72.06 -14.05 25.07
CA GLN A 264 71.52 -12.70 25.27
C GLN A 264 70.87 -12.13 23.99
N ASP A 265 71.51 -12.29 22.83
CA ASP A 265 70.94 -11.84 21.56
C ASP A 265 69.64 -12.61 21.24
N TRP A 266 69.59 -13.90 21.57
CA TRP A 266 68.41 -14.75 21.31
C TRP A 266 67.24 -14.55 22.28
N SER A 267 67.48 -14.14 23.53
CA SER A 267 66.42 -13.81 24.49
C SER A 267 65.93 -12.36 24.36
N SER A 268 66.75 -11.46 23.81
CA SER A 268 66.40 -10.05 23.59
C SER A 268 65.23 -9.85 22.63
N VAL A 269 65.17 -10.63 21.52
CA VAL A 269 64.13 -10.51 20.50
C VAL A 269 62.76 -10.99 21.01
N PRO A 270 62.62 -12.18 21.63
CA PRO A 270 61.39 -12.59 22.31
C PRO A 270 60.99 -11.65 23.44
N LEU A 271 61.94 -11.09 24.19
CA LEU A 271 61.66 -10.14 25.27
C LEU A 271 61.06 -8.85 24.71
N LEU A 272 61.69 -8.25 23.69
CA LEU A 272 61.15 -7.10 22.95
C LEU A 272 59.78 -7.38 22.35
N ALA A 273 59.59 -8.55 21.74
CA ALA A 273 58.30 -8.96 21.18
C ALA A 273 57.22 -9.12 22.27
N SER A 274 57.57 -9.68 23.43
CA SER A 274 56.66 -9.84 24.56
C SER A 274 56.33 -8.52 25.25
N GLN A 275 57.28 -7.58 25.35
CA GLN A 275 57.07 -6.22 25.86
C GLN A 275 56.20 -5.40 24.91
N HIS A 276 56.43 -5.54 23.59
CA HIS A 276 55.56 -4.94 22.58
C HIS A 276 54.14 -5.54 22.63
N GLY A 277 54.03 -6.86 22.83
CA GLY A 277 52.75 -7.56 23.03
C GLY A 277 52.02 -7.13 24.30
N GLU A 278 52.72 -6.91 25.41
CA GLU A 278 52.14 -6.35 26.63
C GLU A 278 51.65 -4.91 26.42
N GLY A 279 52.39 -4.07 25.70
CA GLY A 279 51.95 -2.72 25.34
C GLY A 279 50.65 -2.71 24.52
N LEU A 280 50.47 -3.70 23.65
CA LEU A 280 49.24 -3.89 22.87
C LEU A 280 48.09 -4.46 23.71
N LEU A 281 48.38 -5.32 24.70
CA LEU A 281 47.39 -5.89 25.63
C LEU A 281 47.05 -4.95 26.79
N GLY A 282 47.88 -3.96 27.11
CA GLY A 282 47.71 -3.03 28.23
C GLY A 282 47.05 -1.70 27.87
N GLN A 283 46.87 -1.40 26.57
CA GLN A 283 46.08 -0.26 26.13
C GLN A 283 44.58 -0.60 26.19
N ASP A 284 43.88 -0.10 27.21
CA ASP A 284 42.42 -0.20 27.35
C ASP A 284 41.62 0.36 26.14
N SER A 285 42.29 1.04 25.20
CA SER A 285 41.67 1.81 24.11
C SER A 285 41.63 1.13 22.74
N THR A 286 42.34 0.01 22.50
CA THR A 286 42.55 -0.57 21.15
C THR A 286 41.78 -1.87 20.86
N GLY A 287 40.81 -2.25 21.70
CA GLY A 287 39.97 -3.43 21.47
C GLY A 287 38.90 -3.24 20.38
N LEU A 288 38.51 -4.31 19.68
CA LEU A 288 37.40 -4.30 18.70
C LEU A 288 36.08 -3.71 19.27
N LEU A 289 35.85 -3.88 20.57
CA LEU A 289 34.70 -3.31 21.27
C LEU A 289 34.77 -1.77 21.35
N SER A 290 35.93 -1.15 21.60
CA SER A 290 36.05 0.32 21.68
C SER A 290 35.80 0.97 20.30
N LEU A 291 36.23 0.31 19.22
CA LEU A 291 35.94 0.71 17.83
C LEU A 291 34.44 0.60 17.51
N TRP A 292 33.76 -0.46 17.97
CA TRP A 292 32.31 -0.58 17.85
C TRP A 292 31.57 0.50 18.64
N LEU A 293 31.94 0.71 19.91
CA LEU A 293 31.31 1.67 20.82
C LEU A 293 31.41 3.11 20.29
N SER A 294 32.51 3.46 19.63
CA SER A 294 32.78 4.76 19.00
C SER A 294 32.24 4.88 17.56
N SER A 295 31.77 3.79 16.95
CA SER A 295 31.35 3.76 15.55
C SER A 295 30.15 4.68 15.27
N SER A 296 30.14 5.25 14.07
CA SER A 296 28.98 5.99 13.54
C SER A 296 27.77 5.06 13.37
N LEU A 297 28.00 3.79 13.03
CA LEU A 297 26.95 2.79 12.86
C LEU A 297 26.21 2.51 14.17
N ARG A 298 26.92 2.35 15.29
CA ARG A 298 26.31 2.23 16.61
C ARG A 298 25.49 3.47 16.91
N ARG A 299 26.04 4.69 16.82
CA ARG A 299 25.27 5.93 17.05
C ARG A 299 24.02 6.02 16.17
N ALA A 300 24.11 5.64 14.90
CA ALA A 300 22.97 5.63 14.01
C ALA A 300 21.87 4.66 14.49
N LEU A 301 22.24 3.44 14.90
CA LEU A 301 21.30 2.44 15.39
C LEU A 301 20.68 2.78 16.75
N THR A 302 21.42 3.50 17.61
CA THR A 302 21.06 3.66 19.02
C THR A 302 20.39 4.99 19.34
N SER A 303 20.71 6.06 18.61
CA SER A 303 20.08 7.37 18.80
C SER A 303 19.31 7.83 17.57
N SER A 304 19.97 7.88 16.41
CA SER A 304 19.40 8.58 15.24
C SER A 304 18.20 7.86 14.63
N LEU A 305 18.29 6.53 14.48
CA LEU A 305 17.24 5.71 13.87
C LEU A 305 15.98 5.63 14.76
N PRO A 306 16.06 5.37 16.08
CA PRO A 306 14.89 5.42 16.96
C PRO A 306 14.19 6.77 16.97
N ASP A 307 14.94 7.88 16.99
CA ASP A 307 14.37 9.23 16.94
C ASP A 307 13.63 9.50 15.63
N LEU A 308 14.22 9.11 14.50
CA LEU A 308 13.58 9.22 13.19
C LEU A 308 12.29 8.39 13.12
N LEU A 309 12.34 7.12 13.54
CA LEU A 309 11.18 6.22 13.57
C LEU A 309 10.09 6.74 14.50
N GLY A 310 10.46 7.34 15.63
CA GLY A 310 9.56 8.01 16.56
C GLY A 310 8.86 9.21 15.92
N ARG A 311 9.60 10.09 15.25
CA ARG A 311 9.03 11.24 14.51
C ARG A 311 8.10 10.80 13.39
N LEU A 312 8.48 9.78 12.63
CA LEU A 312 7.64 9.21 11.57
C LEU A 312 6.34 8.60 12.12
N GLN A 313 6.43 7.88 13.24
CA GLN A 313 5.25 7.35 13.93
C GLN A 313 4.32 8.48 14.40
N GLN A 314 4.89 9.54 14.99
CA GLN A 314 4.12 10.70 15.43
C GLN A 314 3.45 11.42 14.27
N ALA A 315 4.16 11.66 13.17
CA ALA A 315 3.62 12.26 11.96
C ALA A 315 2.50 11.41 11.32
N SER A 316 2.66 10.08 11.29
CA SER A 316 1.64 9.16 10.79
C SER A 316 0.39 9.17 11.66
N LEU A 317 0.54 9.12 12.99
CA LEU A 317 -0.58 9.22 13.94
C LEU A 317 -1.30 10.56 13.82
N GLN A 318 -0.56 11.66 13.72
CA GLN A 318 -1.11 12.98 13.53
C GLN A 318 -1.89 13.05 12.21
N GLY A 319 -1.33 12.60 11.09
CA GLY A 319 -2.03 12.54 9.81
C GLY A 319 -3.32 11.69 9.87
N GLN A 320 -3.33 10.57 10.60
CA GLN A 320 -4.54 9.77 10.81
C GLN A 320 -5.59 10.46 11.69
N GLN A 321 -5.17 11.30 12.64
CA GLN A 321 -6.06 12.10 13.48
C GLN A 321 -6.67 13.27 12.70
N GLU A 322 -5.86 13.98 11.91
CA GLU A 322 -6.33 15.07 11.03
C GLU A 322 -7.34 14.55 9.99
N LEU A 323 -7.08 13.39 9.37
CA LEU A 323 -8.02 12.75 8.45
C LEU A 323 -9.34 12.30 9.09
N ARG A 324 -9.44 12.26 10.42
CA ARG A 324 -10.69 11.97 11.15
C ARG A 324 -11.58 13.20 11.23
N ARG A 325 -11.01 14.40 11.12
CA ARG A 325 -11.72 15.69 11.19
C ARG A 325 -11.24 16.67 10.09
N PRO A 326 -11.42 16.33 8.80
CA PRO A 326 -10.81 17.05 7.70
C PRO A 326 -11.29 18.51 7.56
N LEU A 327 -12.57 18.81 7.81
CA LEU A 327 -13.08 20.18 7.78
C LEU A 327 -12.59 20.98 8.98
N ALA A 328 -12.43 20.37 10.15
CA ALA A 328 -11.83 21.07 11.30
C ALA A 328 -10.38 21.47 11.03
N THR A 329 -9.59 20.58 10.41
CA THR A 329 -8.21 20.88 9.98
C THR A 329 -8.19 22.02 8.96
N LEU A 330 -9.05 21.97 7.93
CA LEU A 330 -9.16 23.02 6.93
C LEU A 330 -9.67 24.36 7.51
N ALA A 331 -10.57 24.32 8.49
CA ALA A 331 -11.03 25.50 9.21
C ALA A 331 -9.90 26.14 10.03
N GLY A 332 -9.01 25.33 10.61
CA GLY A 332 -7.77 25.78 11.23
C GLY A 332 -6.85 26.49 10.24
N VAL A 333 -6.58 25.86 9.08
CA VAL A 333 -5.77 26.48 8.01
C VAL A 333 -6.41 27.78 7.49
N TYR A 334 -7.73 27.81 7.34
CA TYR A 334 -8.45 29.04 6.97
C TYR A 334 -8.24 30.14 8.01
N GLN A 335 -8.31 29.81 9.30
CA GLN A 335 -8.04 30.76 10.38
C GLN A 335 -6.59 31.27 10.34
N ASP A 336 -5.60 30.40 10.09
CA ASP A 336 -4.20 30.79 10.01
C ASP A 336 -3.91 31.73 8.82
N VAL A 337 -4.58 31.52 7.69
CA VAL A 337 -4.39 32.31 6.46
C VAL A 337 -5.19 33.62 6.48
N LYS A 338 -6.45 33.59 6.95
CA LYS A 338 -7.36 34.75 6.91
C LYS A 338 -7.43 35.52 8.24
N GLY A 339 -6.86 34.98 9.31
CA GLY A 339 -6.92 35.58 10.65
C GLY A 339 -8.30 35.52 11.32
N GLN A 340 -9.31 34.94 10.67
CA GLN A 340 -10.69 34.90 11.14
C GLN A 340 -11.22 33.46 11.13
N ARG A 341 -11.97 33.07 12.17
CA ARG A 341 -12.61 31.76 12.24
C ARG A 341 -13.76 31.67 11.25
N LEU A 342 -13.89 30.54 10.56
CA LEU A 342 -14.96 30.28 9.60
C LEU A 342 -16.36 30.46 10.21
N GLU A 343 -16.54 30.02 11.46
CA GLU A 343 -17.79 30.19 12.22
C GLU A 343 -18.16 31.66 12.47
N ALA A 344 -17.15 32.53 12.65
CA ALA A 344 -17.38 33.96 12.81
C ALA A 344 -17.82 34.60 11.48
N ALA A 345 -17.18 34.22 10.37
CA ALA A 345 -17.55 34.67 9.04
C ALA A 345 -18.97 34.20 8.63
N TRP A 346 -19.37 32.97 9.02
CA TRP A 346 -20.73 32.47 8.82
C TRP A 346 -21.76 33.31 9.59
N ARG A 347 -21.55 33.53 10.90
CA ARG A 347 -22.47 34.35 11.71
C ARG A 347 -22.59 35.78 11.18
N GLU A 348 -21.50 36.35 10.70
CA GLU A 348 -21.49 37.68 10.07
C GLU A 348 -22.31 37.69 8.77
N ALA A 349 -22.16 36.68 7.92
CA ALA A 349 -22.92 36.54 6.68
C ALA A 349 -24.42 36.32 6.94
N VAL A 350 -24.78 35.46 7.89
CA VAL A 350 -26.17 35.24 8.32
C VAL A 350 -26.75 36.54 8.88
N GLY A 351 -25.98 37.24 9.74
CA GLY A 351 -26.34 38.54 10.29
C GLY A 351 -26.66 39.57 9.21
N MET A 352 -25.79 39.71 8.21
CA MET A 352 -26.03 40.60 7.06
C MET A 352 -27.28 40.24 6.27
N TRP A 353 -27.53 38.94 6.04
CA TRP A 353 -28.69 38.48 5.28
C TRP A 353 -29.99 38.74 6.06
N THR A 354 -30.00 38.44 7.36
CA THR A 354 -31.14 38.73 8.24
C THR A 354 -31.38 40.23 8.42
N GLY A 355 -30.31 41.05 8.41
CA GLY A 355 -30.40 42.50 8.38
C GLY A 355 -31.13 43.00 7.13
N ARG A 356 -30.74 42.53 5.94
CA ARG A 356 -31.47 42.88 4.69
C ARG A 356 -32.92 42.42 4.70
N LEU A 357 -33.21 41.28 5.31
CA LEU A 357 -34.58 40.76 5.42
C LEU A 357 -35.42 41.64 6.35
N LEU A 358 -34.83 42.08 7.46
CA LEU A 358 -35.41 43.06 8.38
C LEU A 358 -35.55 44.46 7.78
N ASP A 359 -34.74 44.84 6.79
CA ASP A 359 -34.84 46.11 6.05
C ASP A 359 -35.96 46.11 5.00
N VAL A 360 -36.38 44.94 4.50
CA VAL A 360 -37.47 44.79 3.51
C VAL A 360 -38.83 44.65 4.19
N LEU A 361 -38.90 44.00 5.35
CA LEU A 361 -40.13 43.88 6.14
C LEU A 361 -40.83 45.19 6.60
N PRO A 362 -40.18 46.36 6.80
CA PRO A 362 -40.84 47.56 7.30
C PRO A 362 -41.69 48.26 6.25
N ALA A 363 -41.57 47.90 4.96
CA ALA A 363 -42.29 48.60 3.89
C ALA A 363 -43.80 48.28 3.83
N GLU A 364 -44.28 47.21 4.48
CA GLU A 364 -45.70 46.82 4.44
C GLU A 364 -46.40 46.72 5.81
N LEU A 365 -45.68 46.82 6.93
CA LEU A 365 -46.24 46.60 8.27
C LEU A 365 -46.28 47.89 9.09
N GLU A 366 -47.42 48.60 9.02
CA GLU A 366 -47.68 49.83 9.78
C GLU A 366 -47.80 49.59 11.31
N ASN A 367 -48.17 48.38 11.73
CA ASN A 367 -48.56 48.07 13.11
C ASN A 367 -47.36 47.76 14.04
N PRO A 368 -47.16 48.46 15.17
CA PRO A 368 -45.98 48.30 16.05
C PRO A 368 -45.87 46.92 16.72
N HIS A 369 -46.99 46.27 17.04
CA HIS A 369 -46.97 44.92 17.63
C HIS A 369 -46.55 43.85 16.62
N LEU A 370 -46.94 43.98 15.35
CA LEU A 370 -46.52 43.07 14.29
C LEU A 370 -45.02 43.24 13.95
N ARG A 371 -44.49 44.47 14.10
CA ARG A 371 -43.05 44.75 13.95
C ARG A 371 -42.22 44.05 15.04
N ALA A 372 -42.68 44.05 16.28
CA ALA A 372 -42.03 43.32 17.38
C ALA A 372 -42.07 41.79 17.17
N LEU A 373 -43.20 41.25 16.71
CA LEU A 373 -43.32 39.83 16.37
C LEU A 373 -42.46 39.43 15.16
N ALA A 374 -42.37 40.30 14.15
CA ALA A 374 -41.50 40.10 13.00
C ALA A 374 -40.01 40.11 13.38
N ALA A 375 -39.59 41.02 14.25
CA ALA A 375 -38.22 41.06 14.76
C ALA A 375 -37.88 39.81 15.61
N ALA A 376 -38.82 39.35 16.45
CA ALA A 376 -38.68 38.11 17.21
C ALA A 376 -38.67 36.86 16.30
N GLY A 377 -39.47 36.86 15.23
CA GLY A 377 -39.47 35.81 14.22
C GLY A 377 -38.17 35.77 13.41
N ALA A 378 -37.62 36.93 13.06
CA ALA A 378 -36.34 37.04 12.38
C ALA A 378 -35.19 36.54 13.25
N SER A 379 -35.15 36.89 14.55
CA SER A 379 -34.11 36.39 15.46
C SER A 379 -34.21 34.88 15.69
N ALA A 380 -35.43 34.34 15.78
CA ALA A 380 -35.66 32.89 15.83
C ALA A 380 -35.18 32.20 14.53
N LEU A 381 -35.41 32.83 13.36
CA LEU A 381 -34.90 32.34 12.08
C LEU A 381 -33.37 32.38 12.01
N THR A 382 -32.72 33.45 12.50
CA THR A 382 -31.27 33.55 12.60
C THR A 382 -30.70 32.40 13.43
N ALA A 383 -31.27 32.16 14.62
CA ALA A 383 -30.86 31.07 15.49
C ALA A 383 -31.06 29.70 14.83
N ALA A 384 -32.19 29.50 14.13
CA ALA A 384 -32.46 28.27 13.39
C ALA A 384 -31.47 28.06 12.23
N LEU A 385 -31.10 29.12 11.50
CA LEU A 385 -30.10 29.07 10.43
C LEU A 385 -28.70 28.78 10.95
N ASP A 386 -28.33 29.33 12.12
CA ASP A 386 -27.06 29.00 12.78
C ASP A 386 -27.01 27.53 13.22
N VAL A 387 -28.09 27.01 13.81
CA VAL A 387 -28.20 25.59 14.18
C VAL A 387 -28.15 24.69 12.94
N ALA A 388 -28.86 25.05 11.87
CA ALA A 388 -28.83 24.32 10.60
C ALA A 388 -27.43 24.35 9.95
N GLY A 389 -26.72 25.50 10.03
CA GLY A 389 -25.34 25.65 9.58
C GLY A 389 -24.37 24.75 10.35
N GLN A 390 -24.51 24.67 11.68
CA GLN A 390 -23.70 23.76 12.50
C GLN A 390 -24.02 22.29 12.23
N GLN A 391 -25.29 21.95 12.06
CA GLN A 391 -25.70 20.56 11.80
C GLN A 391 -25.28 20.09 10.41
N SER A 392 -25.31 20.97 9.41
CA SER A 392 -24.82 20.68 8.07
C SER A 392 -23.29 20.55 8.02
N SER A 393 -22.53 21.36 8.78
CA SER A 393 -21.07 21.21 8.88
C SER A 393 -20.67 19.89 9.54
N HIS A 394 -21.36 19.49 10.62
CA HIS A 394 -21.16 18.18 11.26
C HIS A 394 -21.49 17.01 10.34
N TRP A 395 -22.59 17.11 9.57
CA TRP A 395 -22.95 16.11 8.57
C TRP A 395 -21.89 16.01 7.47
N ALA A 396 -21.41 17.14 6.95
CA ALA A 396 -20.37 17.19 5.93
C ALA A 396 -19.05 16.59 6.45
N GLU A 397 -18.68 16.89 7.70
CA GLU A 397 -17.51 16.32 8.36
C GLU A 397 -17.60 14.79 8.46
N ALA A 398 -18.75 14.26 8.90
CA ALA A 398 -18.99 12.83 8.98
C ALA A 398 -18.94 12.16 7.58
N ARG A 399 -19.47 12.81 6.55
CA ARG A 399 -19.45 12.31 5.17
C ARG A 399 -18.05 12.32 4.57
N LEU A 400 -17.25 13.35 4.83
CA LEU A 400 -15.85 13.43 4.41
C LEU A 400 -14.97 12.44 5.16
N ALA A 401 -15.14 12.31 6.47
CA ALA A 401 -14.42 11.32 7.27
C ALA A 401 -14.74 9.88 6.82
N THR A 402 -15.98 9.60 6.41
CA THR A 402 -16.36 8.29 5.84
C THR A 402 -15.78 8.08 4.44
N ALA A 403 -15.76 9.10 3.58
CA ALA A 403 -15.11 9.04 2.27
C ALA A 403 -13.58 8.81 2.38
N LEU A 404 -12.92 9.51 3.31
CA LEU A 404 -11.48 9.38 3.58
C LEU A 404 -11.13 8.18 4.47
N SER A 405 -12.12 7.44 4.96
CA SER A 405 -11.90 6.27 5.82
C SER A 405 -11.06 5.19 5.13
N GLY A 406 -11.20 5.05 3.80
CA GLY A 406 -10.37 4.16 2.98
C GLY A 406 -8.90 4.58 2.97
N LEU A 407 -8.62 5.88 2.81
CA LEU A 407 -7.27 6.44 2.86
C LEU A 407 -6.65 6.26 4.25
N ARG A 408 -7.40 6.55 5.32
CA ARG A 408 -6.96 6.36 6.70
C ARG A 408 -6.59 4.90 6.99
N LYS A 409 -7.43 3.95 6.58
CA LYS A 409 -7.15 2.51 6.73
C LYS A 409 -5.89 2.09 5.97
N ARG A 410 -5.67 2.63 4.76
CA ARG A 410 -4.48 2.35 3.97
C ARG A 410 -3.22 2.94 4.61
N LEU A 411 -3.24 4.20 5.04
CA LEU A 411 -2.12 4.84 5.76
C LEU A 411 -1.77 4.08 7.04
N ALA A 412 -2.76 3.63 7.80
CA ALA A 412 -2.56 2.81 8.99
C ALA A 412 -1.92 1.44 8.66
N SER A 413 -2.15 0.91 7.46
CA SER A 413 -1.52 -0.33 7.00
C SER A 413 -0.12 -0.15 6.39
N LEU A 414 0.26 1.08 5.99
CA LEU A 414 1.54 1.35 5.35
C LEU A 414 2.70 1.27 6.33
N TYR A 415 2.51 1.73 7.56
CA TYR A 415 3.57 1.85 8.56
C TYR A 415 3.04 1.47 9.95
N THR A 416 3.73 0.53 10.59
CA THR A 416 3.47 0.15 11.98
C THR A 416 4.78 0.15 12.74
N PHE A 417 4.82 0.89 13.85
CA PHE A 417 5.93 0.86 14.78
C PHE A 417 5.43 0.52 16.19
N SER A 418 5.94 -0.58 16.75
CA SER A 418 5.70 -0.96 18.14
C SER A 418 6.98 -0.71 18.94
N ARG A 419 6.90 0.23 19.88
CA ARG A 419 8.00 0.53 20.82
C ARG A 419 8.19 -0.59 21.85
N ARG A 420 7.12 -1.32 22.19
CA ARG A 420 7.17 -2.44 23.15
C ARG A 420 7.84 -3.67 22.56
N ASP A 421 7.55 -3.96 21.30
CA ASP A 421 8.06 -5.17 20.62
C ASP A 421 9.34 -4.87 19.82
N CYS A 422 9.75 -3.60 19.75
CA CYS A 422 10.85 -3.10 18.92
C CYS A 422 10.73 -3.52 17.44
N VAL A 423 9.50 -3.50 16.91
CA VAL A 423 9.19 -3.91 15.54
C VAL A 423 8.75 -2.72 14.71
N VAL A 424 9.37 -2.56 13.54
CA VAL A 424 8.93 -1.67 12.47
C VAL A 424 8.48 -2.54 11.31
N ALA A 425 7.28 -2.31 10.79
CA ALA A 425 6.85 -2.90 9.53
C ALA A 425 6.32 -1.83 8.59
N VAL A 426 6.71 -1.96 7.32
CA VAL A 426 6.28 -1.12 6.21
C VAL A 426 5.66 -2.03 5.16
N SER A 427 4.41 -1.77 4.78
CA SER A 427 3.70 -2.56 3.78
C SER A 427 3.19 -1.64 2.68
N VAL A 428 3.91 -1.58 1.57
CA VAL A 428 3.54 -0.75 0.42
C VAL A 428 2.83 -1.61 -0.63
N PRO A 429 1.63 -1.24 -1.08
CA PRO A 429 1.03 -1.92 -2.22
C PRO A 429 1.86 -1.67 -3.47
N LEU A 430 2.23 -2.76 -4.15
CA LEU A 430 2.76 -2.77 -5.50
C LEU A 430 1.58 -2.45 -6.42
N LEU A 431 1.20 -1.18 -6.45
CA LEU A 431 0.27 -0.65 -7.45
C LEU A 431 0.78 -1.02 -8.85
N ASN A 432 -0.12 -1.12 -9.84
CA ASN A 432 0.23 -1.07 -11.27
C ASN A 432 0.77 0.33 -11.63
N LEU A 433 1.75 0.82 -10.87
CA LEU A 433 2.53 1.99 -11.19
C LEU A 433 3.25 1.61 -12.47
N ASN A 434 2.86 2.24 -13.58
CA ASN A 434 3.73 2.35 -14.73
C ASN A 434 5.04 2.97 -14.23
N LEU A 435 6.05 2.13 -13.96
CA LEU A 435 7.35 2.56 -13.43
C LEU A 435 8.01 3.62 -14.33
N SER A 436 7.61 3.66 -15.61
CA SER A 436 7.96 4.71 -16.58
C SER A 436 7.47 6.12 -16.19
N ARG A 437 6.35 6.25 -15.47
CA ARG A 437 5.80 7.53 -14.97
C ARG A 437 6.40 7.92 -13.63
N ALA A 438 6.63 6.94 -12.73
CA ALA A 438 7.26 7.15 -11.43
C ALA A 438 8.73 7.60 -11.54
N ALA A 439 9.43 7.21 -12.60
CA ALA A 439 10.80 7.67 -12.88
C ALA A 439 10.89 9.17 -13.24
N LYS A 440 9.78 9.82 -13.62
CA LYS A 440 9.73 11.27 -13.98
C LYS A 440 9.15 12.17 -12.89
N GLY A 441 8.29 11.64 -11.99
CA GLY A 441 7.58 12.43 -10.97
C GLY A 441 7.78 11.97 -9.51
N GLY A 442 8.64 10.98 -9.24
CA GLY A 442 8.84 10.49 -7.88
C GLY A 442 7.65 9.68 -7.33
N LEU A 443 7.98 8.73 -6.44
CA LEU A 443 7.01 7.78 -5.89
C LEU A 443 5.95 8.47 -5.01
N LEU A 444 6.34 9.51 -4.27
CA LEU A 444 5.47 10.22 -3.34
C LEU A 444 4.39 11.02 -4.05
N GLU A 445 4.74 11.71 -5.14
CA GLU A 445 3.81 12.55 -5.91
C GLU A 445 2.76 11.69 -6.62
N THR A 446 3.18 10.55 -7.18
CA THR A 446 2.26 9.60 -7.84
C THR A 446 1.30 8.94 -6.85
N VAL A 447 1.78 8.59 -5.64
CA VAL A 447 0.93 8.08 -4.56
C VAL A 447 -0.03 9.16 -4.07
N LEU A 448 0.43 10.41 -3.93
CA LEU A 448 -0.42 11.54 -3.54
C LEU A 448 -1.56 11.75 -4.54
N GLU A 449 -1.25 11.70 -5.84
CA GLU A 449 -2.23 11.90 -6.90
C GLU A 449 -3.33 10.82 -6.89
N GLU A 450 -2.96 9.54 -6.84
CA GLU A 450 -3.95 8.46 -6.80
C GLU A 450 -4.70 8.37 -5.46
N TRP A 451 -4.02 8.61 -4.33
CA TRP A 451 -4.58 8.34 -3.01
C TRP A 451 -5.34 9.53 -2.41
N LEU A 452 -4.96 10.77 -2.74
CA LEU A 452 -5.65 11.98 -2.28
C LEU A 452 -6.53 12.58 -3.37
N LEU A 453 -6.04 12.76 -4.61
CA LEU A 453 -6.82 13.46 -5.63
C LEU A 453 -7.93 12.60 -6.23
N GLY A 454 -7.78 11.28 -6.32
CA GLY A 454 -8.86 10.38 -6.75
C GLY A 454 -10.14 10.50 -5.89
N PRO A 455 -10.05 10.28 -4.57
CA PRO A 455 -11.18 10.45 -3.66
C PRO A 455 -11.72 11.89 -3.61
N LEU A 456 -10.84 12.91 -3.67
CA LEU A 456 -11.25 14.31 -3.71
C LEU A 456 -11.98 14.67 -5.01
N ARG A 457 -11.61 14.08 -6.16
CA ARG A 457 -12.36 14.24 -7.43
C ARG A 457 -13.76 13.63 -7.35
N ALA A 458 -13.94 12.52 -6.64
CA ALA A 458 -15.26 11.95 -6.39
C ALA A 458 -16.13 12.89 -5.52
N LEU A 459 -15.53 13.60 -4.56
CA LEU A 459 -16.22 14.63 -3.76
C LEU A 459 -16.50 15.90 -4.57
N ALA A 460 -15.58 16.31 -5.47
CA ALA A 460 -15.79 17.44 -6.38
C ALA A 460 -16.92 17.21 -7.39
N SER A 461 -17.28 15.95 -7.66
CA SER A 461 -18.43 15.60 -8.50
C SER A 461 -19.79 15.84 -7.83
N VAL A 462 -19.82 16.10 -6.51
CA VAL A 462 -21.05 16.39 -5.77
C VAL A 462 -21.44 17.85 -6.01
N ARG A 463 -22.47 18.09 -6.84
CA ARG A 463 -23.04 19.43 -7.07
C ARG A 463 -24.01 19.78 -5.93
N PRO A 464 -23.72 20.77 -5.06
CA PRO A 464 -24.55 21.09 -3.89
C PRO A 464 -25.98 21.48 -4.26
N ALA A 465 -26.16 22.17 -5.39
CA ALA A 465 -27.49 22.54 -5.90
C ALA A 465 -28.36 21.31 -6.19
N ALA A 466 -27.79 20.26 -6.79
CA ALA A 466 -28.53 19.04 -7.11
C ALA A 466 -28.99 18.30 -5.84
N GLU A 467 -28.15 18.26 -4.79
CA GLU A 467 -28.52 17.69 -3.48
C GLU A 467 -29.57 18.53 -2.75
N LEU A 468 -29.48 19.86 -2.84
CA LEU A 468 -30.50 20.77 -2.30
C LEU A 468 -31.86 20.53 -2.96
N TYR A 469 -31.92 20.42 -4.29
CA TYR A 469 -33.18 20.16 -5.00
C TYR A 469 -33.74 18.76 -4.71
N ARG A 470 -32.88 17.75 -4.52
CA ARG A 470 -33.30 16.42 -4.06
C ARG A 470 -33.96 16.48 -2.68
N LEU A 471 -33.40 17.26 -1.76
CA LEU A 471 -33.99 17.47 -0.44
C LEU A 471 -35.31 18.25 -0.54
N LYS A 472 -35.34 19.32 -1.35
CA LYS A 472 -36.56 20.11 -1.60
C LYS A 472 -37.69 19.21 -2.13
N ARG A 473 -37.42 18.33 -3.09
CA ARG A 473 -38.40 17.37 -3.61
C ARG A 473 -38.94 16.47 -2.51
N ARG A 474 -38.07 15.83 -1.72
CA ARG A 474 -38.51 14.97 -0.59
C ARG A 474 -39.39 15.68 0.43
N ILE A 475 -39.22 16.98 0.61
CA ILE A 475 -40.01 17.78 1.55
C ILE A 475 -41.34 18.23 0.90
N MET A 476 -41.36 18.46 -0.41
CA MET A 476 -42.54 18.91 -1.16
C MET A 476 -43.37 17.79 -1.79
N ASP A 477 -42.95 16.52 -1.70
CA ASP A 477 -43.68 15.36 -2.22
C ASP A 477 -45.00 15.14 -1.45
N SER A 478 -46.00 15.91 -1.85
CA SER A 478 -47.44 15.65 -1.71
C SER A 478 -47.98 15.71 -3.13
N PRO A 479 -48.32 14.58 -3.79
CA PRO A 479 -48.58 14.58 -5.21
C PRO A 479 -49.99 15.11 -5.44
N PHE A 480 -50.11 16.36 -5.88
CA PHE A 480 -51.41 16.86 -6.33
C PHE A 480 -51.70 16.50 -7.80
N ARG A 481 -50.71 16.00 -8.57
CA ARG A 481 -50.86 15.68 -10.01
C ARG A 481 -49.90 14.58 -10.49
N HIS A 482 -50.40 13.68 -11.32
CA HIS A 482 -49.65 12.63 -12.03
C HIS A 482 -49.44 13.07 -13.48
N GLN A 483 -48.21 12.97 -14.00
CA GLN A 483 -47.89 13.45 -15.34
C GLN A 483 -47.07 12.42 -16.12
N ALA A 484 -47.53 12.10 -17.32
CA ALA A 484 -46.86 11.24 -18.29
C ALA A 484 -46.51 12.04 -19.55
N LEU A 485 -45.49 11.61 -20.30
CA LEU A 485 -45.00 12.30 -21.49
C LEU A 485 -45.01 11.38 -22.71
N LEU A 486 -45.35 11.95 -23.86
CA LEU A 486 -45.17 11.37 -25.20
C LEU A 486 -44.29 12.31 -26.01
N VAL A 487 -43.17 11.79 -26.52
CA VAL A 487 -42.15 12.56 -27.24
C VAL A 487 -42.01 12.03 -28.65
N ALA A 488 -42.33 12.88 -29.63
CA ALA A 488 -42.23 12.64 -31.05
C ALA A 488 -42.85 11.32 -31.52
N ASP A 489 -43.93 10.90 -30.86
CA ASP A 489 -44.63 9.63 -31.07
C ASP A 489 -43.70 8.40 -31.02
N GLN A 490 -42.56 8.54 -30.33
CA GLN A 490 -41.46 7.58 -30.28
C GLN A 490 -41.06 7.18 -28.87
N PHE A 491 -41.09 8.12 -27.92
CA PHE A 491 -40.69 7.85 -26.54
C PHE A 491 -41.82 8.17 -25.60
N VAL A 492 -41.95 7.34 -24.56
CA VAL A 492 -42.94 7.52 -23.50
C VAL A 492 -42.23 7.58 -22.16
N VAL A 493 -42.64 8.55 -21.34
CA VAL A 493 -42.41 8.55 -19.89
C VAL A 493 -43.74 8.25 -19.21
N THR A 494 -43.84 7.14 -18.48
CA THR A 494 -45.05 6.76 -17.75
C THR A 494 -45.36 7.75 -16.62
N PHE A 495 -46.55 7.65 -16.03
CA PHE A 495 -46.94 8.47 -14.87
C PHE A 495 -45.97 8.31 -13.69
N ASP A 496 -45.37 7.12 -13.55
CA ASP A 496 -44.48 6.78 -12.44
C ASP A 496 -42.99 6.83 -12.81
N GLY A 497 -42.68 7.30 -14.04
CA GLY A 497 -41.35 7.75 -14.44
C GLY A 497 -40.51 6.73 -15.21
N LEU A 498 -41.08 5.63 -15.70
CA LEU A 498 -40.38 4.72 -16.60
C LEU A 498 -40.27 5.31 -18.00
N LEU A 499 -39.08 5.24 -18.59
CA LEU A 499 -38.81 5.68 -19.96
C LEU A 499 -38.54 4.49 -20.88
N TYR A 500 -39.25 4.41 -22.00
CA TYR A 500 -38.98 3.43 -23.06
C TYR A 500 -39.41 3.96 -24.44
N GLN A 501 -39.00 3.24 -25.49
CA GLN A 501 -39.30 3.58 -26.88
C GLN A 501 -40.50 2.77 -27.38
N LEU A 502 -41.45 3.43 -28.03
CA LEU A 502 -42.64 2.82 -28.64
C LEU A 502 -42.30 2.09 -29.95
N PRO A 503 -43.01 1.01 -30.29
CA PRO A 503 -42.90 0.37 -31.58
C PRO A 503 -43.48 1.27 -32.68
N VAL A 504 -42.83 1.28 -33.85
CA VAL A 504 -43.30 2.05 -35.01
C VAL A 504 -44.44 1.29 -35.69
N SER A 505 -45.46 2.03 -36.17
CA SER A 505 -46.46 1.59 -37.17
C SER A 505 -47.78 0.97 -36.69
N CYS A 506 -48.14 1.04 -35.39
CA CYS A 506 -49.38 0.43 -34.87
C CYS A 506 -50.23 1.41 -34.05
N PRO A 507 -51.59 1.31 -34.12
CA PRO A 507 -52.45 2.07 -33.23
C PRO A 507 -52.39 1.48 -31.81
N LEU A 508 -52.00 2.30 -30.84
CA LEU A 508 -51.68 1.89 -29.46
C LEU A 508 -52.58 2.59 -28.45
N LEU A 509 -53.02 1.84 -27.43
CA LEU A 509 -53.71 2.40 -26.27
C LEU A 509 -52.68 2.97 -25.28
N LEU A 510 -52.57 4.30 -25.24
CA LEU A 510 -51.63 4.98 -24.33
C LEU A 510 -52.15 4.98 -22.90
N ALA A 511 -53.39 5.43 -22.68
CA ALA A 511 -54.00 5.42 -21.35
C ALA A 511 -55.52 5.38 -21.44
N GLN A 512 -56.15 4.70 -20.50
CA GLN A 512 -57.59 4.64 -20.36
C GLN A 512 -57.97 4.59 -18.89
N ASP A 513 -59.10 5.19 -18.56
CA ASP A 513 -59.73 5.03 -17.26
C ASP A 513 -60.29 3.61 -17.08
N VAL A 514 -59.88 2.91 -16.02
CA VAL A 514 -60.26 1.51 -15.72
C VAL A 514 -61.74 1.36 -15.33
N ARG A 515 -62.44 2.47 -15.04
CA ARG A 515 -63.88 2.44 -14.68
C ARG A 515 -64.74 1.86 -15.82
N THR A 516 -65.92 1.35 -15.45
CA THR A 516 -66.89 0.76 -16.40
C THR A 516 -67.33 1.72 -17.52
N GLU A 517 -67.37 3.02 -17.22
CA GLU A 517 -67.52 4.09 -18.19
C GLU A 517 -66.25 4.94 -18.14
N PRO A 518 -65.31 4.78 -19.10
CA PRO A 518 -64.02 5.46 -19.03
C PRO A 518 -64.19 6.97 -19.22
N SER A 519 -63.74 7.75 -18.24
CA SER A 519 -63.81 9.21 -18.28
C SER A 519 -62.80 9.81 -19.26
N PHE A 520 -61.73 9.08 -19.57
CA PHE A 520 -60.76 9.44 -20.59
C PHE A 520 -60.25 8.21 -21.35
N THR A 521 -59.85 8.41 -22.60
CA THR A 521 -59.09 7.44 -23.39
C THR A 521 -58.12 8.18 -24.29
N LEU A 522 -56.87 7.72 -24.33
CA LEU A 522 -55.76 8.29 -25.10
C LEU A 522 -55.22 7.23 -26.04
N LEU A 523 -55.25 7.53 -27.34
CA LEU A 523 -54.87 6.63 -28.41
C LEU A 523 -53.81 7.27 -29.29
N LEU A 524 -52.76 6.52 -29.57
CA LEU A 524 -51.78 6.85 -30.61
C LEU A 524 -52.23 6.16 -31.90
N ASP A 525 -52.42 6.93 -32.99
CA ASP A 525 -52.81 6.40 -34.30
C ASP A 525 -51.56 6.18 -35.17
N ALA A 526 -51.61 5.19 -36.07
CA ALA A 526 -50.49 4.80 -36.94
C ALA A 526 -50.47 5.53 -38.30
N ASN A 527 -51.56 6.20 -38.67
CA ASN A 527 -51.69 6.84 -39.98
C ASN A 527 -50.84 8.12 -40.11
N ALA A 528 -50.26 8.36 -41.29
CA ALA A 528 -49.44 9.54 -41.62
C ALA A 528 -50.14 10.91 -41.46
N GLN A 529 -51.41 10.94 -41.06
CA GLN A 529 -52.22 12.15 -40.86
C GLN A 529 -52.81 12.29 -39.44
N SER A 530 -52.48 11.41 -38.48
CA SER A 530 -53.04 11.41 -37.12
C SER A 530 -51.94 11.20 -36.08
N SER A 531 -51.69 12.13 -35.13
CA SER A 531 -50.66 11.96 -34.07
C SER A 531 -51.23 11.58 -32.71
N LEU A 532 -52.43 12.01 -32.35
CA LEU A 532 -52.98 11.71 -31.03
C LEU A 532 -54.50 11.86 -31.02
N LEU A 533 -55.22 10.82 -30.58
CA LEU A 533 -56.66 10.82 -30.39
C LEU A 533 -56.98 10.82 -28.89
N ILE A 534 -57.75 11.84 -28.48
CA ILE A 534 -58.13 12.09 -27.10
C ILE A 534 -59.65 11.98 -27.00
N HIS A 535 -60.14 11.07 -26.16
CA HIS A 535 -61.55 10.96 -25.82
C HIS A 535 -61.74 11.43 -24.38
N MET A 536 -62.56 12.47 -24.18
CA MET A 536 -62.91 13.04 -22.87
C MET A 536 -64.33 13.59 -22.94
N ASP A 537 -65.14 13.36 -21.89
CA ASP A 537 -66.52 13.88 -21.78
C ASP A 537 -67.38 13.66 -23.04
N ASN A 538 -67.37 12.42 -23.56
CA ASN A 538 -68.10 11.99 -24.77
C ASN A 538 -67.76 12.80 -26.04
N SER A 539 -66.64 13.51 -26.04
CA SER A 539 -66.11 14.27 -27.17
C SER A 539 -64.78 13.69 -27.61
N SER A 540 -64.48 13.79 -28.91
CA SER A 540 -63.21 13.30 -29.48
C SER A 540 -62.40 14.47 -30.02
N VAL A 541 -61.11 14.52 -29.67
CA VAL A 541 -60.16 15.50 -30.20
C VAL A 541 -59.02 14.76 -30.87
N HIS A 542 -58.78 15.09 -32.14
CA HIS A 542 -57.67 14.59 -32.91
C HIS A 542 -56.65 15.72 -33.08
N ILE A 543 -55.45 15.50 -32.56
CA ILE A 543 -54.28 16.33 -32.84
C ILE A 543 -53.51 15.64 -33.98
N GLN A 544 -53.17 16.42 -35.00
CA GLN A 544 -52.38 15.95 -36.13
C GLN A 544 -50.94 16.45 -36.03
N HIS A 545 -49.99 15.71 -36.60
CA HIS A 545 -48.58 16.12 -36.74
C HIS A 545 -48.40 17.50 -37.38
N THR A 546 -49.34 17.92 -38.23
CA THR A 546 -49.35 19.24 -38.89
C THR A 546 -49.76 20.40 -37.97
N GLY A 547 -50.10 20.12 -36.71
CA GLY A 547 -50.65 21.11 -35.77
C GLY A 547 -52.14 21.43 -36.00
N GLN A 548 -52.81 20.71 -36.91
CA GLN A 548 -54.26 20.80 -37.04
C GLN A 548 -54.95 20.04 -35.90
N VAL A 549 -55.94 20.67 -35.28
CA VAL A 549 -56.75 20.08 -34.22
C VAL A 549 -58.18 19.95 -34.73
N LYS A 550 -58.76 18.76 -34.65
CA LYS A 550 -60.15 18.50 -35.05
C LYS A 550 -60.94 18.01 -33.85
N ALA A 551 -62.10 18.60 -33.61
CA ALA A 551 -63.03 18.16 -32.56
C ALA A 551 -64.27 17.51 -33.18
N ASP A 552 -64.72 16.40 -32.60
CA ASP A 552 -65.95 15.67 -32.95
C ASP A 552 -66.07 15.30 -34.43
N CYS A 553 -64.95 14.97 -35.07
CA CYS A 553 -64.86 14.51 -36.46
C CYS A 553 -65.46 15.47 -37.52
N LYS A 554 -65.75 16.73 -37.19
CA LYS A 554 -66.50 17.64 -38.09
C LYS A 554 -65.81 18.97 -38.40
N ASN A 555 -65.14 19.62 -37.44
CA ASN A 555 -64.57 20.96 -37.64
C ASN A 555 -63.10 21.07 -37.19
N ALA A 556 -62.28 21.79 -37.97
CA ALA A 556 -60.95 22.22 -37.54
C ALA A 556 -61.10 23.33 -36.49
N VAL A 557 -60.40 23.20 -35.37
CA VAL A 557 -60.43 24.19 -34.28
C VAL A 557 -59.58 25.40 -34.69
N PRO A 558 -60.16 26.62 -34.75
CA PRO A 558 -59.41 27.84 -35.04
C PRO A 558 -58.47 28.20 -33.86
N HIS A 559 -57.58 29.18 -34.08
CA HIS A 559 -56.73 29.69 -33.00
C HIS A 559 -57.59 30.36 -31.91
N GLY A 560 -57.28 30.05 -30.64
CA GLY A 560 -58.03 30.53 -29.48
C GLY A 560 -58.67 29.42 -28.64
N PRO A 561 -59.39 29.78 -27.56
CA PRO A 561 -60.13 28.84 -26.72
C PRO A 561 -61.48 28.46 -27.35
N LEU A 562 -61.72 27.15 -27.47
CA LEU A 562 -63.02 26.56 -27.79
C LEU A 562 -63.48 25.74 -26.59
N SER A 563 -64.61 26.11 -25.97
CA SER A 563 -65.25 25.28 -24.94
C SER A 563 -66.53 24.67 -25.48
N SER A 564 -66.64 23.34 -25.39
CA SER A 564 -67.81 22.59 -25.83
C SER A 564 -68.03 21.39 -24.90
N ARG A 565 -69.26 21.22 -24.40
CA ARG A 565 -69.68 20.04 -23.61
C ARG A 565 -68.73 19.64 -22.45
N GLY A 566 -68.22 20.63 -21.71
CA GLY A 566 -67.31 20.42 -20.56
C GLY A 566 -65.83 20.27 -20.92
N LEU A 567 -65.52 20.15 -22.21
CA LEU A 567 -64.16 20.14 -22.76
C LEU A 567 -63.72 21.57 -23.12
N THR A 568 -62.47 21.89 -22.83
CA THR A 568 -61.82 23.14 -23.24
C THR A 568 -60.61 22.82 -24.09
N VAL A 569 -60.61 23.29 -25.33
CA VAL A 569 -59.50 23.15 -26.29
C VAL A 569 -58.93 24.54 -26.56
N LYS A 570 -57.68 24.78 -26.18
CA LYS A 570 -56.95 26.01 -26.48
C LYS A 570 -55.87 25.71 -27.50
N LYS A 571 -55.97 26.35 -28.67
CA LYS A 571 -54.96 26.23 -29.73
C LYS A 571 -54.21 27.55 -29.90
N GLY A 572 -52.93 27.56 -29.54
CA GLY A 572 -51.98 28.64 -29.86
C GLY A 572 -51.20 28.36 -31.14
N SER A 573 -50.09 29.08 -31.34
CA SER A 573 -49.22 28.89 -32.51
C SER A 573 -48.42 27.60 -32.44
N ASN A 574 -47.76 27.35 -31.29
CA ASN A 574 -46.92 26.17 -31.06
C ASN A 574 -47.42 25.30 -29.91
N ASN A 575 -48.54 25.65 -29.26
CA ASN A 575 -49.09 24.88 -28.16
C ASN A 575 -50.56 24.50 -28.39
N VAL A 576 -50.92 23.31 -27.92
CA VAL A 576 -52.29 22.81 -27.90
C VAL A 576 -52.58 22.29 -26.50
N GLN A 577 -53.63 22.80 -25.86
CA GLN A 577 -54.08 22.34 -24.56
C GLN A 577 -55.52 21.85 -24.66
N VAL A 578 -55.77 20.64 -24.19
CA VAL A 578 -57.10 20.04 -24.08
C VAL A 578 -57.32 19.71 -22.61
N SER A 579 -58.37 20.22 -21.98
CA SER A 579 -58.63 19.95 -20.57
C SER A 579 -60.12 19.86 -20.28
N ASN A 580 -60.46 19.20 -19.19
CA ASN A 580 -61.82 19.18 -18.67
C ASN A 580 -61.89 19.51 -17.18
N GLN A 581 -63.11 19.56 -16.64
CA GLN A 581 -63.36 19.86 -15.23
C GLN A 581 -63.17 18.65 -14.31
N LYS A 582 -63.00 17.44 -14.87
CA LYS A 582 -62.82 16.18 -14.12
C LYS A 582 -61.36 15.91 -13.73
N GLY A 583 -60.44 16.82 -14.07
CA GLY A 583 -59.04 16.77 -13.70
C GLY A 583 -58.13 16.07 -14.71
N GLN A 584 -58.58 15.92 -15.96
CA GLN A 584 -57.72 15.45 -17.05
C GLN A 584 -57.28 16.62 -17.93
N SER A 585 -55.99 16.65 -18.28
CA SER A 585 -55.49 17.61 -19.24
C SER A 585 -54.37 17.03 -20.11
N VAL A 586 -54.34 17.48 -21.36
CA VAL A 586 -53.30 17.20 -22.35
C VAL A 586 -52.72 18.53 -22.78
N SER A 587 -51.39 18.66 -22.77
CA SER A 587 -50.69 19.84 -23.25
C SER A 587 -49.56 19.42 -24.18
N CYS A 588 -49.64 19.83 -25.44
CA CYS A 588 -48.67 19.51 -26.48
C CYS A 588 -47.92 20.77 -26.94
N ASP A 589 -46.60 20.70 -26.93
CA ASP A 589 -45.70 21.62 -27.62
C ASP A 589 -45.36 21.04 -29.00
N LEU A 590 -45.85 21.69 -30.04
CA LEU A 590 -45.71 21.26 -31.44
C LEU A 590 -44.29 21.48 -31.97
N GLN A 591 -43.54 22.43 -31.41
CA GLN A 591 -42.15 22.70 -31.82
C GLN A 591 -41.19 21.67 -31.22
N LEU A 592 -41.44 21.26 -29.97
CA LEU A 592 -40.65 20.24 -29.28
C LEU A 592 -41.13 18.81 -29.55
N GLU A 593 -42.23 18.64 -30.29
CA GLU A 593 -42.92 17.36 -30.48
C GLU A 593 -43.23 16.67 -29.15
N LEU A 594 -43.58 17.42 -28.10
CA LEU A 594 -43.73 16.93 -26.73
C LEU A 594 -45.16 17.13 -26.23
N CYS A 595 -45.87 16.03 -25.97
CA CYS A 595 -47.17 16.04 -25.32
C CYS A 595 -47.06 15.56 -23.87
N SER A 596 -47.72 16.26 -22.96
CA SER A 596 -47.86 15.85 -21.57
C SER A 596 -49.30 15.55 -21.24
N PHE A 597 -49.52 14.46 -20.51
CA PHE A 597 -50.81 14.01 -20.02
C PHE A 597 -50.80 14.16 -18.51
N THR A 598 -51.71 14.96 -17.97
CA THR A 598 -51.79 15.26 -16.54
C THR A 598 -53.13 14.81 -15.99
N LEU A 599 -53.08 14.02 -14.92
CA LEU A 599 -54.21 13.62 -14.11
C LEU A 599 -54.09 14.31 -12.74
N ASP A 600 -55.16 14.94 -12.27
CA ASP A 600 -55.19 15.48 -10.91
C ASP A 600 -55.17 14.34 -9.87
N GLY A 601 -54.67 14.63 -8.67
CA GLY A 601 -54.30 13.61 -7.67
C GLY A 601 -55.45 12.70 -7.19
N TRP A 602 -56.71 13.12 -7.33
CA TRP A 602 -57.87 12.27 -7.00
C TRP A 602 -58.12 11.15 -8.03
N LEU A 603 -57.43 11.18 -9.19
CA LEU A 603 -57.47 10.13 -10.21
C LEU A 603 -56.35 9.10 -10.01
N HIS A 604 -55.69 9.08 -8.85
CA HIS A 604 -54.66 8.10 -8.50
C HIS A 604 -55.12 6.66 -8.72
N GLY A 605 -54.31 5.83 -9.39
CA GLY A 605 -54.62 4.42 -9.62
C GLY A 605 -55.79 4.17 -10.59
N THR A 606 -56.18 5.14 -11.42
CA THR A 606 -57.34 5.00 -12.33
C THR A 606 -56.95 4.78 -13.78
N SER A 607 -55.69 5.01 -14.14
CA SER A 607 -55.15 4.79 -15.47
C SER A 607 -54.78 3.32 -15.70
N THR A 608 -54.88 2.87 -16.95
CA THR A 608 -54.24 1.65 -17.46
C THR A 608 -53.84 1.87 -18.92
N GLY A 609 -52.86 1.12 -19.41
CA GLY A 609 -52.29 1.30 -20.75
C GLY A 609 -50.78 1.47 -20.71
N LEU A 610 -50.19 1.89 -21.83
CA LEU A 610 -48.76 2.10 -21.92
C LEU A 610 -48.25 3.17 -20.92
N LEU A 611 -49.02 4.21 -20.63
CA LEU A 611 -48.62 5.25 -19.66
C LEU A 611 -48.63 4.78 -18.20
N GLY A 612 -49.07 3.54 -17.92
CA GLY A 612 -49.03 2.96 -16.58
C GLY A 612 -50.27 3.21 -15.73
N THR A 613 -50.19 2.82 -14.46
CA THR A 613 -51.30 2.81 -13.49
C THR A 613 -51.44 4.06 -12.65
N ASN A 614 -50.50 4.99 -12.75
CA ASN A 614 -50.51 6.28 -12.04
C ASN A 614 -50.68 6.13 -10.51
N ASP A 615 -50.10 5.07 -9.95
CA ASP A 615 -50.15 4.72 -8.54
C ASP A 615 -48.82 4.96 -7.79
N ASN A 616 -47.87 5.65 -8.43
CA ASN A 616 -46.52 5.93 -7.94
C ASN A 616 -45.67 4.65 -7.75
N ASP A 617 -45.99 3.56 -8.45
CA ASP A 617 -45.23 2.32 -8.42
C ASP A 617 -44.78 1.90 -9.82
N ALA A 618 -43.64 2.42 -10.25
CA ALA A 618 -43.02 2.02 -11.51
C ALA A 618 -42.81 0.48 -11.67
N GLY A 619 -42.87 -0.31 -10.59
CA GLY A 619 -42.73 -1.77 -10.66
C GLY A 619 -43.90 -2.49 -11.33
N ASN A 620 -45.08 -1.88 -11.43
CA ASN A 620 -46.29 -2.50 -11.99
C ASN A 620 -46.77 -1.88 -13.31
N ASP A 621 -46.05 -0.85 -13.80
CA ASP A 621 -46.36 -0.11 -15.02
C ASP A 621 -46.34 -0.98 -16.30
N PHE A 622 -45.69 -2.15 -16.26
CA PHE A 622 -45.73 -3.15 -17.34
C PHE A 622 -46.90 -4.15 -17.21
N SER A 623 -48.07 -3.66 -16.77
CA SER A 623 -49.29 -4.44 -16.71
C SER A 623 -49.87 -4.73 -18.10
N LEU A 624 -50.33 -5.96 -18.31
CA LEU A 624 -51.04 -6.41 -19.50
C LEU A 624 -52.54 -6.11 -19.35
N ARG A 625 -53.30 -6.16 -20.45
CA ARG A 625 -54.76 -5.92 -20.44
C ARG A 625 -55.56 -6.86 -19.53
N ASP A 626 -55.05 -8.05 -19.25
CA ASP A 626 -55.67 -9.02 -18.34
C ASP A 626 -55.30 -8.78 -16.86
N GLY A 627 -54.52 -7.73 -16.57
CA GLY A 627 -54.03 -7.36 -15.25
C GLY A 627 -52.76 -8.10 -14.80
N SER A 628 -52.24 -9.05 -15.59
CA SER A 628 -50.98 -9.71 -15.29
C SER A 628 -49.77 -8.85 -15.66
N GLN A 629 -48.56 -9.19 -15.20
CA GLN A 629 -47.34 -8.41 -15.47
C GLN A 629 -46.56 -9.01 -16.63
N ALA A 630 -46.15 -8.16 -17.58
CA ALA A 630 -45.39 -8.57 -18.74
C ALA A 630 -43.98 -9.05 -18.35
N LYS A 631 -43.50 -10.11 -19.01
CA LYS A 631 -42.12 -10.61 -18.84
C LYS A 631 -41.14 -9.92 -19.78
N THR A 632 -41.65 -9.37 -20.88
CA THR A 632 -40.85 -8.74 -21.95
C THR A 632 -41.55 -7.48 -22.45
N LEU A 633 -40.76 -6.54 -23.02
CA LEU A 633 -41.30 -5.29 -23.55
C LEU A 633 -42.19 -5.55 -24.78
N GLU A 634 -41.88 -6.60 -25.53
CA GLU A 634 -42.63 -7.03 -26.71
C GLU A 634 -44.01 -7.58 -26.33
N GLU A 635 -44.10 -8.41 -25.28
CA GLU A 635 -45.37 -8.91 -24.73
C GLU A 635 -46.23 -7.75 -24.22
N PHE A 636 -45.61 -6.79 -23.54
CA PHE A 636 -46.27 -5.59 -23.05
C PHE A 636 -46.91 -4.81 -24.21
N PHE A 637 -46.15 -4.46 -25.24
CA PHE A 637 -46.66 -3.71 -26.39
C PHE A 637 -47.78 -4.44 -27.12
N HIS A 638 -47.59 -5.74 -27.39
CA HIS A 638 -48.59 -6.55 -28.09
C HIS A 638 -49.94 -6.58 -27.33
N SER A 639 -49.92 -6.55 -26.00
CA SER A 639 -51.16 -6.52 -25.21
C SER A 639 -51.95 -5.23 -25.36
N TRP A 640 -51.28 -4.12 -25.70
CA TRP A 640 -51.89 -2.79 -25.80
C TRP A 640 -52.18 -2.33 -27.24
N GLU A 641 -51.87 -3.16 -28.25
CA GLU A 641 -52.27 -2.94 -29.64
C GLU A 641 -53.78 -3.01 -29.84
N LEU A 642 -54.32 -2.11 -30.67
CA LEU A 642 -55.75 -2.13 -31.03
C LEU A 642 -56.07 -3.08 -32.18
N GLU A 643 -55.08 -3.41 -33.04
CA GLU A 643 -55.25 -4.29 -34.20
C GLU A 643 -54.25 -5.47 -34.17
N PRO A 644 -54.73 -6.74 -34.17
CA PRO A 644 -53.90 -7.92 -33.91
C PRO A 644 -52.96 -8.35 -35.06
N LYS A 645 -52.74 -7.51 -36.08
CA LYS A 645 -51.93 -7.84 -37.27
C LYS A 645 -51.03 -6.69 -37.74
N CYS A 646 -50.59 -5.85 -36.82
CA CYS A 646 -49.57 -4.88 -37.12
C CYS A 646 -48.21 -5.59 -37.27
N SER A 647 -47.83 -5.94 -38.50
CA SER A 647 -46.71 -6.85 -38.75
C SER A 647 -45.35 -6.17 -38.55
N LYS A 648 -44.59 -6.71 -37.58
CA LYS A 648 -43.13 -6.63 -37.33
C LYS A 648 -42.43 -5.38 -37.86
N SER A 649 -42.09 -4.46 -36.95
CA SER A 649 -41.01 -3.53 -37.21
C SER A 649 -39.76 -4.33 -37.56
N THR A 650 -39.27 -4.08 -38.77
CA THR A 650 -37.92 -4.45 -39.18
C THR A 650 -36.98 -3.80 -38.17
N GLU A 651 -36.01 -4.55 -37.65
CA GLU A 651 -34.95 -4.01 -36.81
C GLU A 651 -34.54 -2.63 -37.34
N VAL A 652 -34.84 -1.58 -36.58
CA VAL A 652 -34.37 -0.25 -36.91
C VAL A 652 -32.86 -0.36 -36.86
N SER A 653 -32.25 -0.27 -38.03
CA SER A 653 -30.80 -0.27 -38.22
C SER A 653 -30.16 0.51 -37.09
N THR A 654 -29.31 -0.17 -36.32
CA THR A 654 -28.40 0.41 -35.33
C THR A 654 -27.38 1.29 -36.04
N ALA A 655 -27.85 2.41 -36.61
CA ALA A 655 -26.99 3.49 -37.02
C ALA A 655 -26.44 4.06 -35.71
N ALA A 656 -25.21 3.65 -35.37
CA ALA A 656 -24.49 4.09 -34.20
C ALA A 656 -24.47 5.63 -34.15
N VAL A 657 -25.40 6.20 -33.40
CA VAL A 657 -25.31 7.58 -32.94
C VAL A 657 -24.10 7.63 -32.04
N SER A 658 -23.32 8.69 -32.15
CA SER A 658 -22.17 8.91 -31.29
C SER A 658 -22.64 8.88 -29.83
N LEU A 659 -22.30 7.80 -29.12
CA LEU A 659 -22.49 7.63 -27.67
C LEU A 659 -22.04 8.90 -26.92
N ALA A 660 -21.10 9.65 -27.51
CA ALA A 660 -20.65 10.98 -27.10
C ALA A 660 -21.78 12.01 -26.88
N SER A 661 -22.77 12.13 -27.77
CA SER A 661 -23.84 13.14 -27.65
C SER A 661 -24.86 12.79 -26.56
N CYS A 662 -25.22 11.52 -26.41
CA CYS A 662 -26.06 11.07 -25.28
C CYS A 662 -25.31 11.21 -23.94
N ALA A 663 -24.02 10.84 -23.92
CA ALA A 663 -23.18 10.97 -22.74
C ALA A 663 -22.98 12.44 -22.34
N SER A 664 -22.86 13.37 -23.30
CA SER A 664 -22.72 14.81 -22.99
C SER A 664 -23.94 15.38 -22.27
N PHE A 665 -25.14 14.86 -22.56
CA PHE A 665 -26.38 15.33 -21.93
C PHE A 665 -26.73 14.62 -20.63
N PHE A 666 -26.55 13.30 -20.55
CA PHE A 666 -27.08 12.50 -19.45
C PHE A 666 -26.01 11.85 -18.56
N SER A 667 -24.72 11.97 -18.89
CA SER A 667 -23.63 11.37 -18.09
C SER A 667 -22.54 12.36 -17.69
N SER A 668 -22.28 13.39 -18.50
CA SER A 668 -21.20 14.33 -18.25
C SER A 668 -21.49 15.19 -17.01
N ALA A 669 -20.47 15.35 -16.16
CA ALA A 669 -20.54 16.26 -15.03
C ALA A 669 -20.71 17.72 -15.47
N ASP A 670 -20.28 18.06 -16.70
CA ASP A 670 -20.39 19.40 -17.29
C ASP A 670 -21.65 19.57 -18.14
N SER A 671 -22.57 18.61 -18.09
CA SER A 671 -23.86 18.71 -18.79
C SER A 671 -24.65 19.93 -18.32
N PRO A 672 -25.31 20.67 -19.23
CA PRO A 672 -26.27 21.72 -18.84
C PRO A 672 -27.45 21.16 -18.03
N LEU A 673 -27.72 19.86 -18.13
CA LEU A 673 -28.81 19.18 -17.42
C LEU A 673 -28.40 18.64 -16.04
N SER A 674 -27.11 18.74 -15.68
CA SER A 674 -26.52 18.08 -14.50
C SER A 674 -27.09 18.52 -13.15
N SER A 675 -27.68 19.71 -13.05
CA SER A 675 -28.36 20.20 -11.84
C SER A 675 -29.57 19.34 -11.45
N CYS A 676 -30.14 18.61 -12.41
CA CYS A 676 -31.35 17.83 -12.25
C CYS A 676 -31.10 16.32 -12.09
N PHE A 677 -29.87 15.83 -12.28
CA PHE A 677 -29.52 14.39 -12.21
C PHE A 677 -29.79 13.71 -10.87
N ARG A 678 -29.98 14.49 -9.79
CA ARG A 678 -30.35 13.97 -8.46
C ARG A 678 -31.85 13.91 -8.23
N VAL A 679 -32.64 14.42 -9.16
CA VAL A 679 -34.09 14.53 -9.11
C VAL A 679 -34.73 13.68 -10.19
N VAL A 680 -34.31 13.81 -11.45
CA VAL A 680 -34.71 12.92 -12.54
C VAL A 680 -33.56 11.96 -12.80
N ASP A 681 -33.85 10.67 -12.95
CA ASP A 681 -32.84 9.64 -13.19
C ASP A 681 -32.27 9.75 -14.62
N PRO A 682 -31.00 10.18 -14.80
CA PRO A 682 -30.43 10.33 -16.13
C PRO A 682 -29.99 8.99 -16.74
N ALA A 683 -29.89 7.91 -15.95
CA ALA A 683 -29.41 6.62 -16.42
C ALA A 683 -30.38 5.98 -17.43
N GLN A 684 -31.69 6.08 -17.19
CA GLN A 684 -32.72 5.61 -18.11
C GLN A 684 -32.65 6.35 -19.45
N PHE A 685 -32.53 7.69 -19.41
CA PHE A 685 -32.38 8.53 -20.59
C PHE A 685 -31.12 8.20 -21.39
N LEU A 686 -29.99 7.98 -20.72
CA LEU A 686 -28.75 7.57 -21.38
C LEU A 686 -28.92 6.21 -22.09
N SER A 687 -29.56 5.24 -21.43
CA SER A 687 -29.73 3.89 -21.97
C SER A 687 -30.64 3.86 -23.20
N VAL A 688 -31.75 4.59 -23.17
CA VAL A 688 -32.71 4.68 -24.28
C VAL A 688 -32.11 5.49 -25.41
N CYS A 689 -31.44 6.62 -25.11
CA CYS A 689 -30.75 7.45 -26.10
C CYS A 689 -29.70 6.67 -26.89
N GLY A 690 -28.88 5.86 -26.21
CA GLY A 690 -27.79 5.11 -26.84
C GLY A 690 -28.24 3.98 -27.77
N ARG A 691 -29.51 3.54 -27.69
CA ARG A 691 -30.09 2.49 -28.53
C ARG A 691 -30.98 3.02 -29.66
N SER A 692 -31.16 4.34 -29.72
CA SER A 692 -32.17 4.99 -30.57
C SER A 692 -31.56 5.72 -31.78
N SER A 693 -32.42 6.37 -32.58
CA SER A 693 -32.04 7.16 -33.75
C SER A 693 -31.23 8.43 -33.42
N SER A 694 -30.61 9.04 -34.44
CA SER A 694 -29.79 10.26 -34.30
C SER A 694 -30.53 11.49 -33.78
N LYS A 695 -31.87 11.51 -33.82
CA LYS A 695 -32.70 12.59 -33.26
C LYS A 695 -33.06 12.38 -31.79
N ALA A 696 -32.76 11.20 -31.22
CA ALA A 696 -33.10 10.86 -29.84
C ALA A 696 -32.47 11.79 -28.79
N PRO A 697 -31.20 12.23 -28.89
CA PRO A 697 -30.59 13.08 -27.86
C PRO A 697 -31.37 14.36 -27.58
N CYS A 698 -31.82 15.07 -28.62
CA CYS A 698 -32.55 16.32 -28.46
C CYS A 698 -34.01 16.12 -28.02
N ARG A 699 -34.69 15.10 -28.56
CA ARG A 699 -36.05 14.73 -28.14
C ARG A 699 -36.09 14.34 -26.66
N LEU A 700 -35.15 13.49 -26.24
CA LEU A 700 -35.03 13.07 -24.84
C LEU A 700 -34.54 14.21 -23.93
N ALA A 701 -33.72 15.15 -24.43
CA ALA A 701 -33.35 16.34 -23.67
C ALA A 701 -34.56 17.25 -23.39
N ALA A 702 -35.46 17.44 -24.36
CA ALA A 702 -36.69 18.21 -24.16
C ALA A 702 -37.58 17.58 -23.08
N ALA A 703 -37.76 16.25 -23.11
CA ALA A 703 -38.48 15.53 -22.07
C ALA A 703 -37.81 15.62 -20.70
N PHE A 704 -36.48 15.48 -20.65
CA PHE A 704 -35.72 15.63 -19.39
C PHE A 704 -35.88 17.02 -18.80
N VAL A 705 -35.75 18.07 -19.61
CA VAL A 705 -35.96 19.47 -19.20
C VAL A 705 -37.38 19.67 -18.67
N HIS A 706 -38.39 19.13 -19.34
CA HIS A 706 -39.77 19.21 -18.86
C HIS A 706 -39.93 18.58 -17.47
N LEU A 707 -39.39 17.39 -17.22
CA LEU A 707 -39.43 16.75 -15.91
C LEU A 707 -38.68 17.55 -14.85
N CYS A 708 -37.56 18.19 -15.21
CA CYS A 708 -36.81 19.05 -14.30
C CYS A 708 -37.60 20.30 -13.90
N GLN A 709 -38.24 20.95 -14.87
CA GLN A 709 -39.07 22.14 -14.65
C GLN A 709 -40.32 21.83 -13.81
N GLN A 710 -40.93 20.66 -14.01
CA GLN A 710 -42.01 20.15 -13.14
C GLN A 710 -41.55 20.04 -11.68
N ASN A 711 -40.29 19.71 -11.45
CA ASN A 711 -39.67 19.66 -10.12
C ASN A 711 -39.09 21.02 -9.67
N TYR A 712 -39.46 22.13 -10.32
CA TYR A 712 -39.02 23.50 -10.03
C TYR A 712 -37.50 23.70 -10.14
N ILE A 713 -36.85 22.96 -11.03
CA ILE A 713 -35.43 23.11 -11.33
C ILE A 713 -35.29 23.91 -12.63
N PRO A 714 -34.71 25.12 -12.61
CA PRO A 714 -34.55 25.94 -13.80
C PRO A 714 -33.44 25.33 -14.67
N VAL A 715 -33.84 24.59 -15.70
CA VAL A 715 -32.95 24.02 -16.72
C VAL A 715 -33.49 24.42 -18.07
N GLU A 716 -32.59 24.75 -19.00
CA GLU A 716 -32.91 25.13 -20.36
C GLU A 716 -32.60 24.00 -21.33
N ILE A 717 -33.28 24.02 -22.48
CA ILE A 717 -32.99 23.10 -23.58
C ILE A 717 -31.57 23.41 -24.09
N PRO A 718 -30.68 22.41 -24.23
CA PRO A 718 -29.33 22.64 -24.72
C PRO A 718 -29.36 23.34 -26.09
N GLY A 719 -28.53 24.38 -26.28
CA GLY A 719 -28.55 25.19 -27.52
C GLY A 719 -28.23 24.42 -28.82
N GLN A 720 -27.70 23.21 -28.71
CA GLN A 720 -27.54 22.31 -29.88
C GLN A 720 -28.85 21.63 -30.31
N CYS A 721 -29.94 21.82 -29.56
CA CYS A 721 -31.27 21.27 -29.78
C CYS A 721 -32.36 22.34 -29.96
N SER A 722 -31.99 23.62 -29.88
CA SER A 722 -32.89 24.78 -29.97
C SER A 722 -33.13 25.23 -31.40
#